data_AF-A0A839Q2Y8-F1
#
_entry.id   AF-A0A839Q2Y8-F1
#
_cell.length_a   1.000
_cell.length_b   1.000
_cell.length_c   1.000
_cell.angle_alpha   90.00
_cell.angle_beta   90.00
_cell.angle_gamma   90.00
#
_symmetry.space_group_name_H-M   'P 1'
#
loop_
_entity.id
_entity.type
_entity.pdbx_description
1 polymer ?
#
loop_
_entity_poly.entity_id
_entity_poly.type
_entity_poly.pdbx_seq_one_letter_code
_entity_poly.pdbx_strand_id
1 'polypeptide(L)'
;MPSRPALLVGRDDDRARLADALGLAGPTTGTGTSSTRTNLETARGGVAVLSGDAGIGKTRLVAAIVEDADATGWRTGVGHCVGQAGSALAYLPFVELVGALAEQAPGVAAATLGAHPALAHLLPRQDRTAGGARGSGVTTPGSGDPDEPPLPTAPPAPGRVAEAVHAFLSALGRDRPTLVVVEDVHWADHSSRDLITLLLTRGFAGPLALVVTYRSDDLHRRHPLHETLAVWARIAGVEHVELAPLPDDAVADIVAGSADVDRETGAEVVRRAGGNPFFAEELAANAAAGRALGGGVSRVLGARIDALDDDARLVVRVVALAGHRVGHDLLSRVSALPDDRLDRAVAAAVEHHVLVTAWPPAYGFRHALLAEAVADGLLPGERLRLHRSFVAVLTSEPGTAPASEVARHAAAVGDLDTAVDAALAAAESAMAVGGPQDALGHLEQALQWLRPDDPRRDGVTRRASDAATLAGDPLRGIELLRDRLDHPDGQSDPDRADLLAALATRARNLDVPLEGLPLTRQAVALLDGAPDERRVRVLSAHLQALVDADEFSEAAGVADEVVELAAGLGLTMALTEVRTIIAWAIDARHDLGAVERHLHTVAADLAPDDPTQLRVHHQLGSVLHRRGELRASQHESTSVPPSPTACTATGPRGVRSAASSAASSPTSSASGTTRRAVCSPHPTRRSRVARSSGRPPSPSTPVAVSPRLRACSTSCGRGGTSTGCARCSASRPASTSSARRMPGPPSRSPVTVSPCSSRSGATTSTRRFASPRCWPARCPRRSTGCPPSRCARPWPRSTT
;
A
#
# COMPACT_ATOMS: atom_id res chain seq x y z
N MET A 1 -26.47 23.57 -5.57
CA MET A 1 -26.08 24.86 -4.96
C MET A 1 -24.85 24.61 -4.11
N PRO A 2 -23.90 25.55 -3.98
CA PRO A 2 -22.99 25.54 -2.84
C PRO A 2 -23.83 25.75 -1.58
N SER A 3 -23.73 24.84 -0.61
CA SER A 3 -24.24 25.08 0.74
C SER A 3 -23.52 26.29 1.35
N ARG A 4 -24.20 27.10 2.15
CA ARG A 4 -23.51 28.09 3.00
C ARG A 4 -22.39 27.38 3.79
N PRO A 5 -21.17 27.93 3.88
CA PRO A 5 -20.16 27.38 4.76
C PRO A 5 -20.71 27.36 6.19
N ALA A 6 -20.90 26.17 6.73
CA ALA A 6 -21.51 25.99 8.04
C ALA A 6 -20.48 26.38 9.10
N LEU A 7 -20.77 27.48 9.82
CA LEU A 7 -19.90 28.16 10.78
C LEU A 7 -18.99 27.19 11.55
N LEU A 8 -17.69 27.49 11.55
CA LEU A 8 -16.70 26.76 12.32
C LEU A 8 -16.78 27.28 13.77
N VAL A 9 -17.43 26.52 14.65
CA VAL A 9 -17.68 26.93 16.05
C VAL A 9 -16.64 26.29 16.98
N GLY A 10 -16.05 27.09 17.87
CA GLY A 10 -15.18 26.62 18.95
C GLY A 10 -13.83 26.03 18.49
N ARG A 11 -13.37 26.38 17.27
CA ARG A 11 -12.12 25.87 16.68
C ARG A 11 -11.17 26.98 16.21
N ASP A 12 -11.36 28.21 16.68
CA ASP A 12 -10.54 29.35 16.24
C ASP A 12 -9.06 29.20 16.63
N ASP A 13 -8.79 28.68 17.84
CA ASP A 13 -7.42 28.36 18.28
C ASP A 13 -6.80 27.22 17.46
N ASP A 14 -7.56 26.17 17.15
CA ASP A 14 -7.12 25.04 16.31
C ASP A 14 -6.82 25.51 14.87
N ARG A 15 -7.64 26.41 14.32
CA ARG A 15 -7.46 27.05 13.01
C ARG A 15 -6.24 27.95 13.01
N ALA A 16 -6.06 28.79 14.04
CA ALA A 16 -4.90 29.66 14.16
C ALA A 16 -3.59 28.86 14.26
N ARG A 17 -3.56 27.82 15.10
CA ARG A 17 -2.41 26.91 15.24
C ARG A 17 -2.09 26.19 13.93
N LEU A 18 -3.11 25.68 13.24
CA LEU A 18 -2.91 24.98 11.96
C LEU A 18 -2.45 25.94 10.84
N ALA A 19 -2.98 27.16 10.79
CA ALA A 19 -2.57 28.18 9.82
C ALA A 19 -1.12 28.69 10.05
N ASP A 20 -0.68 28.81 11.30
CA ASP A 20 0.70 29.12 11.67
C ASP A 20 1.65 27.98 11.31
N ALA A 21 1.30 26.74 11.68
CA ALA A 21 2.08 25.54 11.39
C ALA A 21 2.28 25.24 9.88
N LEU A 22 1.35 25.71 9.04
CA LEU A 22 1.40 25.61 7.58
C LEU A 22 2.06 26.84 6.91
N GLY A 23 2.35 27.89 7.67
CA GLY A 23 2.92 29.14 7.15
C GLY A 23 1.96 29.92 6.22
N LEU A 24 0.64 29.77 6.42
CA LEU A 24 -0.41 30.50 5.70
C LEU A 24 -0.56 31.95 6.22
N ALA A 25 -0.31 32.15 7.52
CA ALA A 25 -0.35 33.47 8.14
C ALA A 25 0.88 34.32 7.76
N GLY A 26 0.65 35.42 7.05
CA GLY A 26 1.65 36.48 6.88
C GLY A 26 1.96 37.18 8.22
N PRO A 27 3.15 37.80 8.37
CA PRO A 27 3.56 38.44 9.63
C PRO A 27 2.57 39.54 10.04
N THR A 28 2.04 39.43 11.27
CA THR A 28 0.94 40.25 11.80
C THR A 28 1.40 41.66 12.22
N THR A 29 1.87 42.47 11.27
CA THR A 29 2.34 43.84 11.50
C THR A 29 1.66 44.87 10.59
N GLY A 30 0.66 45.57 11.13
CA GLY A 30 0.20 46.86 10.62
C GLY A 30 -1.01 46.83 9.68
N THR A 31 -1.92 47.79 9.89
CA THR A 31 -3.10 48.01 9.03
C THR A 31 -2.72 48.60 7.68
N GLY A 32 -2.95 47.88 6.58
CA GLY A 32 -2.77 48.41 5.22
C GLY A 32 -3.30 47.47 4.13
N THR A 33 -3.96 48.03 3.12
CA THR A 33 -4.64 47.32 2.01
C THR A 33 -3.67 46.78 0.94
N SER A 34 -2.55 46.19 1.37
CA SER A 34 -1.48 45.64 0.50
C SER A 34 -1.11 44.19 0.85
N SER A 35 -1.99 43.47 1.56
CA SER A 35 -1.67 42.18 2.20
C SER A 35 -1.37 41.04 1.23
N THR A 36 -2.26 40.73 0.27
CA THR A 36 -2.20 39.47 -0.50
C THR A 36 -0.85 39.23 -1.19
N ARG A 37 -0.28 40.25 -1.85
CA ARG A 37 1.02 40.12 -2.52
C ARG A 37 2.16 39.92 -1.52
N THR A 38 2.18 40.70 -0.45
CA THR A 38 3.20 40.60 0.62
C THR A 38 3.12 39.25 1.35
N ASN A 39 1.94 38.68 1.52
CA ASN A 39 1.75 37.35 2.09
C ASN A 39 2.32 36.25 1.19
N LEU A 40 2.07 36.30 -0.13
CA LEU A 40 2.66 35.36 -1.08
C LEU A 40 4.20 35.48 -1.15
N GLU A 41 4.74 36.70 -1.02
CA GLU A 41 6.18 36.98 -0.97
C GLU A 41 6.85 36.63 0.40
N THR A 42 6.06 36.30 1.43
CA THR A 42 6.56 35.90 2.77
C THR A 42 6.16 34.48 3.20
N ALA A 43 5.32 33.80 2.43
CA ALA A 43 4.92 32.41 2.62
C ALA A 43 6.15 31.49 2.75
N ARG A 44 6.10 30.54 3.70
CA ARG A 44 7.20 29.59 3.97
C ARG A 44 6.86 28.15 3.65
N GLY A 45 5.56 27.82 3.61
CA GLY A 45 5.12 26.44 3.71
C GLY A 45 5.31 25.89 5.13
N GLY A 46 4.91 24.65 5.32
CA GLY A 46 4.86 24.02 6.64
C GLY A 46 4.17 22.65 6.55
N VAL A 47 4.23 21.87 7.63
CA VAL A 47 3.83 20.46 7.59
C VAL A 47 3.09 20.10 8.88
N ALA A 48 1.84 19.66 8.77
CA ALA A 48 0.99 19.34 9.91
C ALA A 48 0.31 17.97 9.76
N VAL A 49 0.36 17.18 10.84
CA VAL A 49 -0.43 15.96 11.00
C VAL A 49 -1.60 16.27 11.94
N LEU A 50 -2.83 16.11 11.45
CA LEU A 50 -4.08 16.41 12.14
C LEU A 50 -4.76 15.12 12.61
N SER A 51 -4.94 14.95 13.91
CA SER A 51 -5.56 13.78 14.55
C SER A 51 -6.81 14.15 15.35
N GLY A 52 -7.51 13.12 15.80
CA GLY A 52 -8.75 13.22 16.58
C GLY A 52 -9.81 12.24 16.07
N ASP A 53 -10.86 12.04 16.86
CA ASP A 53 -11.83 10.97 16.63
C ASP A 53 -12.79 11.24 15.45
N ALA A 54 -13.65 10.28 15.14
CA ALA A 54 -14.68 10.42 14.12
C ALA A 54 -15.71 11.52 14.48
N GLY A 55 -16.04 12.39 13.52
CA GLY A 55 -16.99 13.50 13.72
C GLY A 55 -16.46 14.70 14.52
N ILE A 56 -15.22 14.66 15.02
CA ILE A 56 -14.61 15.68 15.90
C ILE A 56 -14.43 17.08 15.25
N GLY A 57 -14.51 17.15 13.92
CA GLY A 57 -14.41 18.40 13.13
C GLY A 57 -13.30 18.44 12.07
N LYS A 58 -12.39 17.46 12.01
CA LYS A 58 -11.19 17.44 11.11
C LYS A 58 -11.43 18.05 9.72
N THR A 59 -12.25 17.41 8.90
CA THR A 59 -12.54 17.82 7.51
C THR A 59 -13.15 19.23 7.39
N ARG A 60 -13.88 19.70 8.41
CA ARG A 60 -14.49 21.05 8.45
C ARG A 60 -13.48 22.13 8.86
N LEU A 61 -12.51 21.78 9.70
CA LEU A 61 -11.34 22.61 9.98
C LEU A 61 -10.42 22.70 8.74
N VAL A 62 -10.16 21.58 8.09
CA VAL A 62 -9.37 21.51 6.85
C VAL A 62 -10.04 22.29 5.71
N ALA A 63 -11.36 22.17 5.53
CA ALA A 63 -12.10 22.99 4.57
C ALA A 63 -11.95 24.49 4.83
N ALA A 64 -12.04 24.94 6.09
CA ALA A 64 -11.81 26.35 6.44
C ALA A 64 -10.38 26.82 6.15
N ILE A 65 -9.38 25.95 6.34
CA ILE A 65 -7.96 26.22 6.00
C ILE A 65 -7.74 26.26 4.47
N VAL A 66 -8.46 25.44 3.71
CA VAL A 66 -8.47 25.50 2.23
C VAL A 66 -9.14 26.80 1.75
N GLU A 67 -10.27 27.20 2.34
CA GLU A 67 -10.92 28.50 2.08
C GLU A 67 -9.98 29.68 2.37
N ASP A 68 -9.23 29.65 3.49
CA ASP A 68 -8.22 30.68 3.82
C ASP A 68 -7.07 30.70 2.81
N ALA A 69 -6.59 29.53 2.38
CA ALA A 69 -5.52 29.40 1.39
C ALA A 69 -5.95 29.96 0.02
N ASP A 70 -7.13 29.57 -0.47
CA ASP A 70 -7.69 30.09 -1.73
C ASP A 70 -7.92 31.61 -1.67
N ALA A 71 -8.49 32.11 -0.57
CA ALA A 71 -8.74 33.55 -0.36
C ALA A 71 -7.45 34.38 -0.26
N THR A 72 -6.35 33.79 0.22
CA THR A 72 -5.02 34.42 0.25
C THR A 72 -4.20 34.20 -1.03
N GLY A 73 -4.74 33.48 -2.02
CA GLY A 73 -4.11 33.29 -3.33
C GLY A 73 -3.12 32.14 -3.41
N TRP A 74 -3.16 31.17 -2.49
CA TRP A 74 -2.46 29.89 -2.64
C TRP A 74 -3.13 29.03 -3.73
N ARG A 75 -2.43 28.01 -4.23
CA ARG A 75 -3.00 26.91 -5.01
C ARG A 75 -3.41 25.79 -4.05
N THR A 76 -4.55 25.14 -4.24
CA THR A 76 -5.05 24.09 -3.35
C THR A 76 -5.22 22.76 -4.08
N GLY A 77 -4.95 21.66 -3.38
CA GLY A 77 -5.16 20.29 -3.87
C GLY A 77 -5.44 19.34 -2.71
N VAL A 78 -6.43 18.47 -2.88
CA VAL A 78 -6.84 17.47 -1.89
C VAL A 78 -6.82 16.09 -2.54
N GLY A 79 -6.19 15.12 -1.88
CA GLY A 79 -6.26 13.70 -2.22
C GLY A 79 -6.83 12.89 -1.06
N HIS A 80 -7.72 11.94 -1.35
CA HIS A 80 -8.41 11.16 -0.34
C HIS A 80 -7.86 9.73 -0.28
N CYS A 81 -7.53 9.25 0.91
CA CYS A 81 -7.31 7.83 1.12
C CYS A 81 -8.66 7.12 1.23
N VAL A 82 -8.98 6.20 0.31
CA VAL A 82 -10.23 5.43 0.38
C VAL A 82 -9.95 3.94 0.28
N GLY A 83 -10.69 3.17 1.07
CA GLY A 83 -10.68 1.71 1.02
C GLY A 83 -11.24 1.12 2.30
N GLN A 84 -11.90 -0.03 2.19
CA GLN A 84 -11.95 -0.95 3.32
C GLN A 84 -10.67 -1.80 3.30
N ALA A 85 -10.26 -2.34 4.45
CA ALA A 85 -8.99 -3.06 4.59
C ALA A 85 -8.83 -4.16 3.51
N GLY A 86 -7.90 -3.94 2.57
CA GLY A 86 -7.60 -4.84 1.46
C GLY A 86 -8.10 -4.43 0.06
N SER A 87 -8.79 -3.29 -0.12
CA SER A 87 -9.18 -2.82 -1.47
C SER A 87 -8.60 -1.48 -1.93
N ALA A 88 -7.87 -0.77 -1.06
CA ALA A 88 -7.22 0.51 -1.39
C ALA A 88 -6.30 0.39 -2.63
N LEU A 89 -6.33 1.42 -3.47
CA LEU A 89 -5.49 1.52 -4.67
C LEU A 89 -4.14 2.17 -4.36
N ALA A 90 -3.06 1.56 -4.85
CA ALA A 90 -1.71 2.11 -4.73
C ALA A 90 -1.64 3.57 -5.21
N TYR A 91 -1.10 4.46 -4.37
CA TYR A 91 -0.97 5.90 -4.63
C TYR A 91 -2.27 6.68 -4.90
N LEU A 92 -3.48 6.15 -4.65
CA LEU A 92 -4.74 6.83 -5.00
C LEU A 92 -4.84 8.32 -4.60
N PRO A 93 -4.58 8.75 -3.34
CA PRO A 93 -4.61 10.17 -2.98
C PRO A 93 -3.65 11.01 -3.81
N PHE A 94 -2.52 10.44 -4.24
CA PHE A 94 -1.57 11.12 -5.12
C PHE A 94 -2.00 11.11 -6.59
N VAL A 95 -2.77 10.12 -7.05
CA VAL A 95 -3.40 10.16 -8.39
C VAL A 95 -4.44 11.28 -8.46
N GLU A 96 -5.33 11.38 -7.46
CA GLU A 96 -6.29 12.49 -7.34
C GLU A 96 -5.57 13.85 -7.31
N LEU A 97 -4.58 13.99 -6.42
CA LEU A 97 -3.86 15.24 -6.18
C LEU A 97 -3.01 15.67 -7.38
N VAL A 98 -2.24 14.75 -7.99
CA VAL A 98 -1.39 15.05 -9.15
C VAL A 98 -2.25 15.42 -10.36
N GLY A 99 -3.36 14.72 -10.59
CA GLY A 99 -4.34 15.09 -11.61
C GLY A 99 -4.89 16.50 -11.41
N ALA A 100 -5.49 16.78 -10.26
CA ALA A 100 -6.11 18.06 -9.96
C ALA A 100 -5.12 19.25 -9.97
N LEU A 101 -3.88 19.05 -9.52
CA LEU A 101 -2.84 20.09 -9.55
C LEU A 101 -2.22 20.25 -10.95
N ALA A 102 -2.17 19.21 -11.77
CA ALA A 102 -1.70 19.30 -13.15
C ALA A 102 -2.67 20.08 -14.05
N GLU A 103 -3.99 19.89 -13.87
CA GLU A 103 -5.01 20.70 -14.55
C GLU A 103 -4.92 22.19 -14.16
N GLN A 104 -4.60 22.48 -12.90
CA GLN A 104 -4.37 23.86 -12.41
C GLN A 104 -3.04 24.48 -12.83
N ALA A 105 -2.08 23.69 -13.33
CA ALA A 105 -0.72 24.13 -13.63
C ALA A 105 -0.06 23.34 -14.78
N PRO A 106 -0.67 23.28 -15.98
CA PRO A 106 -0.24 22.35 -17.04
C PRO A 106 1.19 22.60 -17.53
N GLY A 107 1.67 23.85 -17.50
CA GLY A 107 3.08 24.16 -17.83
C GLY A 107 4.07 23.60 -16.81
N VAL A 108 3.73 23.59 -15.52
CA VAL A 108 4.56 22.99 -14.46
C VAL A 108 4.52 21.46 -14.56
N ALA A 109 3.35 20.89 -14.85
CA ALA A 109 3.19 19.45 -15.06
C ALA A 109 4.01 18.95 -16.27
N ALA A 110 3.89 19.61 -17.43
CA ALA A 110 4.65 19.26 -18.63
C ALA A 110 6.17 19.40 -18.44
N ALA A 111 6.63 20.50 -17.84
CA ALA A 111 8.06 20.70 -17.54
C ALA A 111 8.60 19.66 -16.53
N THR A 112 7.81 19.28 -15.53
CA THR A 112 8.21 18.25 -14.56
C THR A 112 8.21 16.87 -15.21
N LEU A 113 7.22 16.55 -16.04
CA LEU A 113 7.11 15.26 -16.73
C LEU A 113 8.32 15.00 -17.65
N GLY A 114 8.79 16.02 -18.38
CA GLY A 114 9.98 15.92 -19.22
C GLY A 114 11.29 15.65 -18.44
N ALA A 115 11.36 16.04 -17.17
CA ALA A 115 12.52 15.76 -16.29
C ALA A 115 12.35 14.47 -15.45
N HIS A 116 11.10 14.13 -15.09
CA HIS A 116 10.74 12.99 -14.25
C HIS A 116 9.57 12.21 -14.89
N PRO A 117 9.81 11.38 -15.92
CA PRO A 117 8.76 10.65 -16.65
C PRO A 117 7.85 9.77 -15.79
N ALA A 118 8.33 9.33 -14.61
CA ALA A 118 7.55 8.59 -13.63
C ALA A 118 6.27 9.32 -13.15
N LEU A 119 6.17 10.64 -13.34
CA LEU A 119 4.95 11.41 -13.04
C LEU A 119 3.74 10.97 -13.89
N ALA A 120 3.97 10.46 -15.12
CA ALA A 120 2.89 10.00 -16.01
C ALA A 120 2.07 8.85 -15.40
N HIS A 121 2.66 8.06 -14.52
CA HIS A 121 2.00 6.92 -13.89
C HIS A 121 1.00 7.34 -12.79
N LEU A 122 1.00 8.61 -12.37
CA LEU A 122 0.05 9.19 -11.42
C LEU A 122 -0.88 10.23 -12.06
N LEU A 123 -0.70 10.55 -13.35
CA LEU A 123 -1.66 11.38 -14.07
C LEU A 123 -2.86 10.52 -14.50
N PRO A 124 -4.10 11.02 -14.38
CA PRO A 124 -5.26 10.35 -14.95
C PRO A 124 -5.05 10.08 -16.44
N ARG A 125 -5.14 8.82 -16.86
CA ARG A 125 -5.10 8.49 -18.29
C ARG A 125 -6.25 9.20 -18.99
N GLN A 126 -5.92 10.11 -19.90
CA GLN A 126 -6.91 10.65 -20.84
C GLN A 126 -7.23 9.56 -21.86
N ASP A 127 -8.09 8.62 -21.47
CA ASP A 127 -8.65 7.62 -22.37
C ASP A 127 -9.56 8.33 -23.39
N ARG A 128 -8.95 8.81 -24.48
CA ARG A 128 -9.60 9.50 -25.62
C ARG A 128 -10.47 8.56 -26.47
N THR A 129 -10.95 7.48 -25.87
CA THR A 129 -11.80 6.43 -26.47
C THR A 129 -13.29 6.73 -26.38
N ALA A 130 -13.68 7.89 -25.84
CA ALA A 130 -14.98 8.55 -26.08
C ALA A 130 -15.11 9.05 -27.55
N GLY A 131 -14.73 8.21 -28.52
CA GLY A 131 -14.46 8.54 -29.91
C GLY A 131 -14.73 7.42 -30.93
N GLY A 132 -15.10 6.20 -30.49
CA GLY A 132 -15.81 5.22 -31.33
C GLY A 132 -15.12 3.87 -31.64
N ALA A 133 -15.97 2.90 -31.95
CA ALA A 133 -15.70 1.63 -32.67
C ALA A 133 -14.66 0.63 -32.12
N ARG A 134 -15.14 -0.25 -31.23
CA ARG A 134 -14.93 -1.72 -31.19
C ARG A 134 -13.80 -2.32 -32.08
N GLY A 135 -12.84 -3.00 -31.45
CA GLY A 135 -11.98 -3.98 -32.13
C GLY A 135 -11.31 -4.95 -31.14
N SER A 136 -11.46 -6.26 -31.35
CA SER A 136 -10.68 -7.29 -30.67
C SER A 136 -9.60 -7.79 -31.62
N GLY A 137 -8.33 -7.77 -31.18
CA GLY A 137 -7.23 -8.38 -31.94
C GLY A 137 -5.85 -7.79 -31.62
N VAL A 138 -4.92 -8.70 -31.31
CA VAL A 138 -3.45 -8.61 -31.49
C VAL A 138 -2.80 -7.22 -31.41
N THR A 139 -2.10 -6.97 -30.29
CA THR A 139 -1.14 -5.86 -30.16
C THR A 139 -0.06 -5.95 -31.24
N THR A 140 -0.12 -5.07 -32.23
CA THR A 140 0.92 -4.91 -33.25
C THR A 140 1.70 -3.64 -32.93
N PRO A 141 3.01 -3.68 -32.62
CA PRO A 141 3.75 -2.50 -32.22
C PRO A 141 4.13 -1.65 -33.44
N GLY A 142 3.52 -0.47 -33.62
CA GLY A 142 3.93 0.42 -34.72
C GLY A 142 2.97 1.53 -35.19
N SER A 143 2.27 2.25 -34.30
CA SER A 143 1.60 3.51 -34.67
C SER A 143 1.28 4.39 -33.44
N GLY A 144 2.31 5.04 -32.88
CA GLY A 144 2.14 6.14 -31.92
C GLY A 144 2.11 7.50 -32.64
N ASP A 145 1.51 8.51 -32.03
CA ASP A 145 1.50 9.89 -32.52
C ASP A 145 2.90 10.53 -32.28
N PRO A 146 3.54 11.23 -33.24
CA PRO A 146 4.95 11.64 -33.11
C PRO A 146 5.28 12.59 -31.96
N ASP A 147 4.27 13.26 -31.39
CA ASP A 147 4.42 14.25 -30.31
C ASP A 147 4.17 13.66 -28.89
N GLU A 148 3.79 12.39 -28.75
CA GLU A 148 3.61 11.75 -27.43
C GLU A 148 4.92 11.10 -26.94
N PRO A 149 5.49 11.50 -25.78
CA PRO A 149 6.72 10.89 -25.26
C PRO A 149 6.45 9.43 -24.87
N PRO A 150 7.24 8.46 -25.35
CA PRO A 150 6.98 7.05 -25.09
C PRO A 150 7.08 6.73 -23.60
N LEU A 151 6.01 6.14 -23.05
CA LEU A 151 6.00 5.64 -21.68
C LEU A 151 7.10 4.57 -21.50
N PRO A 152 7.82 4.55 -20.35
CA PRO A 152 8.72 3.47 -20.03
C PRO A 152 8.00 2.12 -20.06
N THR A 153 8.56 1.15 -20.77
CA THR A 153 7.98 -0.21 -20.92
C THR A 153 8.11 -1.08 -19.66
N ALA A 154 8.82 -0.60 -18.64
CA ALA A 154 8.98 -1.24 -17.34
C ALA A 154 8.25 -0.44 -16.24
N PRO A 155 7.68 -1.09 -15.22
CA PRO A 155 7.03 -0.41 -14.10
C PRO A 155 8.04 0.50 -13.36
N PRO A 156 7.65 1.70 -12.93
CA PRO A 156 8.57 2.66 -12.34
C PRO A 156 8.97 2.22 -10.93
N ALA A 157 10.26 2.34 -10.60
CA ALA A 157 10.72 2.08 -9.24
C ALA A 157 10.07 3.07 -8.24
N PRO A 158 9.67 2.65 -7.03
CA PRO A 158 8.94 3.51 -6.08
C PRO A 158 9.68 4.83 -5.77
N GLY A 159 11.01 4.76 -5.67
CA GLY A 159 11.86 5.94 -5.46
C GLY A 159 11.79 6.98 -6.58
N ARG A 160 11.54 6.56 -7.84
CA ARG A 160 11.39 7.45 -9.01
C ARG A 160 10.00 8.09 -9.03
N VAL A 161 8.96 7.36 -8.64
CA VAL A 161 7.61 7.92 -8.44
C VAL A 161 7.64 8.97 -7.32
N ALA A 162 8.25 8.64 -6.18
CA ALA A 162 8.38 9.56 -5.05
C ALA A 162 9.26 10.78 -5.34
N GLU A 163 10.32 10.62 -6.14
CA GLU A 163 11.11 11.73 -6.66
C GLU A 163 10.29 12.63 -7.60
N ALA A 164 9.51 12.06 -8.53
CA ALA A 164 8.67 12.81 -9.45
C ALA A 164 7.58 13.62 -8.73
N VAL A 165 6.90 13.03 -7.74
CA VAL A 165 5.92 13.75 -6.90
C VAL A 165 6.60 14.85 -6.10
N HIS A 166 7.73 14.58 -5.44
CA HIS A 166 8.46 15.59 -4.67
C HIS A 166 8.95 16.75 -5.55
N ALA A 167 9.42 16.45 -6.76
CA ALA A 167 9.82 17.44 -7.77
C ALA A 167 8.63 18.27 -8.25
N PHE A 168 7.50 17.65 -8.58
CA PHE A 168 6.28 18.32 -9.04
C PHE A 168 5.73 19.26 -7.97
N LEU A 169 5.55 18.78 -6.75
CA LEU A 169 5.11 19.59 -5.61
C LEU A 169 6.09 20.74 -5.32
N SER A 170 7.40 20.47 -5.37
CA SER A 170 8.42 21.52 -5.23
C SER A 170 8.40 22.53 -6.38
N ALA A 171 8.02 22.15 -7.60
CA ALA A 171 7.89 23.06 -8.73
C ALA A 171 6.64 23.93 -8.62
N LEU A 172 5.49 23.34 -8.27
CA LEU A 172 4.24 24.06 -7.98
C LEU A 172 4.45 25.13 -6.91
N GLY A 173 5.06 24.78 -5.78
CA GLY A 173 5.33 25.71 -4.67
C GLY A 173 6.26 26.87 -5.05
N ARG A 174 7.19 26.69 -6.00
CA ARG A 174 8.05 27.78 -6.50
C ARG A 174 7.33 28.72 -7.46
N ASP A 175 6.36 28.20 -8.21
CA ASP A 175 5.51 28.97 -9.13
C ASP A 175 4.43 29.78 -8.37
N ARG A 176 3.77 29.16 -7.38
CA ARG A 176 2.77 29.78 -6.50
C ARG A 176 2.69 29.00 -5.19
N PRO A 177 2.63 29.66 -4.02
CA PRO A 177 2.39 29.00 -2.73
C PRO A 177 1.27 27.97 -2.82
N THR A 178 1.55 26.71 -2.45
CA THR A 178 0.64 25.56 -2.72
C THR A 178 0.33 24.81 -1.43
N LEU A 179 -0.95 24.59 -1.14
CA LEU A 179 -1.45 23.77 -0.03
C LEU A 179 -1.89 22.41 -0.58
N VAL A 180 -1.26 21.35 -0.06
CA VAL A 180 -1.59 19.95 -0.29
C VAL A 180 -2.27 19.39 0.95
N VAL A 181 -3.39 18.70 0.76
CA VAL A 181 -4.11 17.97 1.81
C VAL A 181 -4.16 16.49 1.41
N VAL A 182 -3.82 15.61 2.35
CA VAL A 182 -4.11 14.17 2.25
C VAL A 182 -5.07 13.79 3.38
N GLU A 183 -6.34 13.55 3.04
CA GLU A 183 -7.38 13.19 4.00
C GLU A 183 -7.38 11.68 4.31
N ASP A 184 -7.69 11.36 5.57
CA ASP A 184 -8.03 10.03 6.07
C ASP A 184 -6.97 8.93 5.87
N VAL A 185 -5.68 9.24 6.10
CA VAL A 185 -4.54 8.31 5.86
C VAL A 185 -4.49 7.05 6.73
N HIS A 186 -5.48 6.86 7.61
CA HIS A 186 -5.76 5.58 8.24
C HIS A 186 -6.33 4.54 7.25
N TRP A 187 -6.87 4.95 6.11
CA TRP A 187 -7.24 4.06 4.99
C TRP A 187 -6.18 4.01 3.88
N ALA A 188 -5.00 4.60 4.09
CA ALA A 188 -3.96 4.65 3.07
C ALA A 188 -3.29 3.29 2.78
N ASP A 189 -3.13 3.00 1.49
CA ASP A 189 -2.28 1.94 0.93
C ASP A 189 -0.82 2.06 1.42
N HIS A 190 -0.02 1.02 1.22
CA HIS A 190 1.37 1.01 1.68
C HIS A 190 2.21 2.05 0.95
N SER A 191 2.14 2.07 -0.38
CA SER A 191 2.94 2.96 -1.19
C SER A 191 2.62 4.45 -0.94
N SER A 192 1.35 4.82 -0.69
CA SER A 192 1.00 6.17 -0.21
C SER A 192 1.61 6.50 1.15
N ARG A 193 1.59 5.57 2.13
CA ARG A 193 2.18 5.83 3.46
C ARG A 193 3.70 6.01 3.40
N ASP A 194 4.39 5.26 2.55
CA ASP A 194 5.82 5.45 2.28
C ASP A 194 6.10 6.80 1.60
N LEU A 195 5.29 7.17 0.60
CA LEU A 195 5.42 8.46 -0.08
C LEU A 195 5.17 9.65 0.85
N ILE A 196 4.09 9.62 1.66
CA ILE A 196 3.87 10.64 2.70
C ILE A 196 5.09 10.70 3.62
N THR A 197 5.57 9.56 4.13
CA THR A 197 6.77 9.51 5.00
C THR A 197 7.99 10.16 4.35
N LEU A 198 8.21 9.94 3.05
CA LEU A 198 9.29 10.56 2.28
C LEU A 198 9.10 12.07 2.11
N LEU A 199 7.89 12.55 1.82
CA LEU A 199 7.59 13.98 1.69
C LEU A 199 7.77 14.71 3.04
N LEU A 200 7.25 14.14 4.14
CA LEU A 200 7.45 14.64 5.50
C LEU A 200 8.95 14.70 5.86
N THR A 201 9.73 13.65 5.53
CA THR A 201 11.15 13.55 5.89
C THR A 201 12.04 14.47 5.06
N ARG A 202 11.72 14.69 3.77
CA ARG A 202 12.50 15.59 2.89
C ARG A 202 12.14 17.06 3.08
N GLY A 203 10.89 17.37 3.40
CA GLY A 203 10.37 18.75 3.42
C GLY A 203 10.43 19.41 2.03
N PHE A 204 10.21 20.73 2.01
CA PHE A 204 10.18 21.53 0.79
C PHE A 204 11.01 22.81 0.95
N ALA A 205 11.65 23.25 -0.12
CA ALA A 205 12.53 24.44 -0.14
C ALA A 205 11.84 25.71 -0.69
N GLY A 206 10.55 25.62 -1.02
CA GLY A 206 9.68 26.72 -1.41
C GLY A 206 8.35 26.62 -0.65
N PRO A 207 7.44 27.59 -0.79
CA PRO A 207 6.22 27.68 -0.01
C PRO A 207 5.20 26.59 -0.39
N LEU A 208 5.38 25.40 0.17
CA LEU A 208 4.42 24.31 0.11
C LEU A 208 3.97 23.91 1.50
N ALA A 209 2.67 23.93 1.72
CA ALA A 209 2.01 23.49 2.93
C ALA A 209 1.49 22.05 2.72
N LEU A 210 1.67 21.17 3.70
CA LEU A 210 1.20 19.78 3.66
C LEU A 210 0.40 19.45 4.94
N VAL A 211 -0.89 19.17 4.76
CA VAL A 211 -1.77 18.64 5.82
C VAL A 211 -2.00 17.15 5.58
N VAL A 212 -1.90 16.36 6.65
CA VAL A 212 -2.19 14.91 6.65
C VAL A 212 -3.19 14.62 7.77
N THR A 213 -4.37 14.05 7.49
CA THR A 213 -5.39 13.79 8.52
C THR A 213 -5.57 12.29 8.82
N TYR A 214 -5.87 11.94 10.07
CA TYR A 214 -6.28 10.57 10.41
C TYR A 214 -7.27 10.50 11.59
N ARG A 215 -7.96 9.36 11.70
CA ARG A 215 -8.85 9.01 12.83
C ARG A 215 -8.06 8.26 13.91
N SER A 216 -8.07 8.76 15.14
CA SER A 216 -7.38 8.14 16.30
C SER A 216 -8.10 6.90 16.82
N ASP A 217 -9.43 6.91 16.76
CA ASP A 217 -10.34 5.86 17.20
C ASP A 217 -10.28 4.57 16.38
N ASP A 218 -9.99 4.67 15.08
CA ASP A 218 -9.89 3.53 14.16
C ASP A 218 -8.59 2.71 14.33
N LEU A 219 -7.58 3.24 15.04
CA LEU A 219 -6.24 2.65 15.12
C LEU A 219 -6.13 1.50 16.14
N HIS A 220 -6.69 0.34 15.79
CA HIS A 220 -6.47 -0.90 16.56
C HIS A 220 -4.96 -1.23 16.68
N ARG A 221 -4.55 -1.99 17.72
CA ARG A 221 -3.13 -2.27 18.09
C ARG A 221 -2.25 -2.99 17.05
N ARG A 222 -2.75 -3.25 15.85
CA ARG A 222 -2.02 -3.84 14.72
C ARG A 222 -2.24 -3.06 13.42
N HIS A 223 -2.81 -1.86 13.51
CA HIS A 223 -3.10 -1.03 12.35
C HIS A 223 -1.77 -0.55 11.72
N PRO A 224 -1.53 -0.73 10.41
CA PRO A 224 -0.25 -0.41 9.78
C PRO A 224 0.24 1.03 10.02
N LEU A 225 -0.69 1.99 10.17
CA LEU A 225 -0.36 3.38 10.46
C LEU A 225 0.33 3.61 11.83
N HIS A 226 0.22 2.70 12.81
CA HIS A 226 0.87 2.89 14.13
C HIS A 226 2.39 3.03 14.04
N GLU A 227 3.03 2.19 13.22
CA GLU A 227 4.49 2.21 13.05
C GLU A 227 4.91 3.44 12.23
N THR A 228 4.15 3.77 11.20
CA THR A 228 4.28 4.99 10.40
C THR A 228 4.20 6.27 11.26
N LEU A 229 3.18 6.40 12.13
CA LEU A 229 3.03 7.53 13.05
C LEU A 229 4.18 7.63 14.06
N ALA A 230 4.70 6.50 14.53
CA ALA A 230 5.88 6.49 15.41
C ALA A 230 7.15 7.00 14.69
N VAL A 231 7.23 6.92 13.35
CA VAL A 231 8.27 7.61 12.57
C VAL A 231 7.94 9.11 12.47
N TRP A 232 6.71 9.48 12.08
CA TRP A 232 6.31 10.88 11.85
C TRP A 232 6.42 11.76 13.11
N ALA A 233 6.13 11.20 14.30
CA ALA A 233 6.29 11.86 15.60
C ALA A 233 7.76 12.19 15.98
N ARG A 234 8.74 11.80 15.14
CA ARG A 234 10.18 12.08 15.32
C ARG A 234 10.77 12.96 14.22
N ILE A 235 9.99 13.34 13.21
CA ILE A 235 10.45 14.20 12.11
C ILE A 235 10.42 15.66 12.59
N ALA A 236 11.58 16.31 12.59
CA ALA A 236 11.69 17.72 12.98
C ALA A 236 11.01 18.63 11.93
N GLY A 237 10.16 19.54 12.38
CA GLY A 237 9.39 20.45 11.51
C GLY A 237 8.03 19.92 11.06
N VAL A 238 7.61 18.73 11.51
CA VAL A 238 6.22 18.26 11.42
C VAL A 238 5.50 18.63 12.71
N GLU A 239 4.49 19.49 12.63
CA GLU A 239 3.60 19.81 13.75
C GLU A 239 2.54 18.71 13.91
N HIS A 240 2.22 18.34 15.15
CA HIS A 240 1.18 17.35 15.45
C HIS A 240 0.02 18.02 16.19
N VAL A 241 -1.14 18.12 15.54
CA VAL A 241 -2.34 18.79 16.06
C VAL A 241 -3.40 17.74 16.38
N GLU A 242 -3.69 17.54 17.65
CA GLU A 242 -4.74 16.64 18.13
C GLU A 242 -5.99 17.45 18.51
N LEU A 243 -7.10 17.21 17.80
CA LEU A 243 -8.36 17.91 18.05
C LEU A 243 -9.06 17.32 19.29
N ALA A 244 -8.90 17.99 20.43
CA ALA A 244 -9.66 17.70 21.63
C ALA A 244 -11.18 17.87 21.41
N PRO A 245 -12.04 17.25 22.24
CA PRO A 245 -13.47 17.54 22.27
C PRO A 245 -13.74 19.04 22.52
N LEU A 246 -14.77 19.58 21.86
CA LEU A 246 -15.23 20.95 22.09
C LEU A 246 -15.70 21.18 23.53
N PRO A 247 -15.55 22.39 24.07
CA PRO A 247 -16.16 22.77 25.35
C PRO A 247 -17.70 22.88 25.22
N ASP A 248 -18.41 22.69 26.33
CA ASP A 248 -19.88 22.59 26.38
C ASP A 248 -20.62 23.85 25.85
N ASP A 249 -19.99 25.03 25.89
CA ASP A 249 -20.51 26.28 25.34
C ASP A 249 -20.46 26.30 23.81
N ALA A 250 -19.33 25.95 23.20
CA ALA A 250 -19.22 25.77 21.75
C ALA A 250 -20.17 24.67 21.23
N VAL A 251 -20.40 23.62 22.03
CA VAL A 251 -21.41 22.60 21.72
C VAL A 251 -22.83 23.18 21.81
N ALA A 252 -23.13 24.02 22.81
CA ALA A 252 -24.43 24.67 22.94
C ALA A 252 -24.74 25.61 21.77
N ASP A 253 -23.74 26.35 21.28
CA ASP A 253 -23.86 27.20 20.08
C ASP A 253 -24.14 26.36 18.81
N ILE A 254 -23.52 25.19 18.67
CA ILE A 254 -23.82 24.24 17.58
C ILE A 254 -25.26 23.73 17.69
N VAL A 255 -25.74 23.39 18.89
CA VAL A 255 -27.13 22.94 19.12
C VAL A 255 -28.12 24.05 18.74
N ALA A 256 -27.93 25.26 19.27
CA ALA A 256 -28.77 26.43 18.98
C ALA A 256 -28.75 26.85 17.50
N GLY A 257 -27.64 26.63 16.81
CA GLY A 257 -27.49 26.88 15.38
C GLY A 257 -28.03 25.78 14.46
N SER A 258 -28.35 24.59 14.99
CA SER A 258 -28.77 23.40 14.20
C SER A 258 -30.21 22.96 14.42
N ALA A 259 -30.82 23.23 15.57
CA ALA A 259 -32.22 22.90 15.82
C ALA A 259 -32.88 23.82 16.86
N ASP A 260 -34.18 24.10 16.68
CA ASP A 260 -35.02 24.74 17.70
C ASP A 260 -35.42 23.69 18.75
N VAL A 261 -34.78 23.76 19.91
CA VAL A 261 -35.00 22.85 21.05
C VAL A 261 -35.08 23.64 22.35
N ASP A 262 -35.88 23.18 23.31
CA ASP A 262 -35.97 23.82 24.61
C ASP A 262 -34.64 23.71 25.40
N ARG A 263 -34.50 24.53 26.45
CA ARG A 263 -33.25 24.63 27.23
C ARG A 263 -32.89 23.35 27.98
N GLU A 264 -33.86 22.57 28.46
CA GLU A 264 -33.60 21.32 29.19
C GLU A 264 -33.13 20.25 28.21
N THR A 265 -33.84 20.11 27.09
CA THR A 265 -33.44 19.22 25.98
C THR A 265 -32.08 19.60 25.40
N GLY A 266 -31.82 20.89 25.18
CA GLY A 266 -30.54 21.38 24.66
C GLY A 266 -29.36 21.10 25.60
N ALA A 267 -29.50 21.35 26.90
CA ALA A 267 -28.46 21.00 27.89
C ALA A 267 -28.21 19.48 27.96
N GLU A 268 -29.26 18.68 27.82
CA GLU A 268 -29.18 17.22 27.79
C GLU A 268 -28.60 16.67 26.46
N VAL A 269 -28.70 17.42 25.35
CA VAL A 269 -27.97 17.17 24.11
C VAL A 269 -26.48 17.47 24.29
N VAL A 270 -26.11 18.65 24.79
CA VAL A 270 -24.70 19.04 25.07
C VAL A 270 -24.01 17.97 25.92
N ARG A 271 -24.63 17.61 27.05
CA ARG A 271 -24.13 16.61 28.00
C ARG A 271 -24.04 15.19 27.41
N ARG A 272 -24.76 14.86 26.34
CA ARG A 272 -24.63 13.59 25.60
C ARG A 272 -23.65 13.66 24.43
N ALA A 273 -23.44 14.83 23.84
CA ALA A 273 -22.52 15.02 22.72
C ALA A 273 -21.06 14.96 23.17
N GLY A 274 -20.75 15.34 24.41
CA GLY A 274 -19.43 15.15 25.02
C GLY A 274 -18.30 15.83 24.24
N GLY A 275 -18.57 17.01 23.70
CA GLY A 275 -17.62 17.77 22.87
C GLY A 275 -17.47 17.31 21.41
N ASN A 276 -18.23 16.31 20.94
CA ASN A 276 -18.20 15.89 19.54
C ASN A 276 -19.23 16.69 18.69
N PRO A 277 -18.79 17.53 17.72
CA PRO A 277 -19.68 18.42 16.95
C PRO A 277 -20.77 17.67 16.17
N PHE A 278 -20.38 16.59 15.49
CA PHE A 278 -21.31 15.75 14.73
C PHE A 278 -22.38 15.15 15.66
N PHE A 279 -21.98 14.71 16.86
CA PHE A 279 -22.93 14.21 17.85
C PHE A 279 -23.91 15.27 18.35
N ALA A 280 -23.49 16.53 18.47
CA ALA A 280 -24.37 17.64 18.80
C ALA A 280 -25.43 17.86 17.71
N GLU A 281 -25.02 17.97 16.44
CA GLU A 281 -25.94 18.14 15.30
C GLU A 281 -26.93 16.96 15.17
N GLU A 282 -26.47 15.71 15.32
CA GLU A 282 -27.33 14.51 15.21
C GLU A 282 -28.30 14.33 16.38
N LEU A 283 -27.89 14.67 17.62
CA LEU A 283 -28.76 14.62 18.80
C LEU A 283 -29.78 15.77 18.77
N ALA A 284 -29.37 16.99 18.40
CA ALA A 284 -30.26 18.14 18.27
C ALA A 284 -31.35 17.91 17.21
N ALA A 285 -30.97 17.37 16.04
CA ALA A 285 -31.92 17.00 14.99
C ALA A 285 -32.94 15.93 15.45
N ASN A 286 -32.51 14.94 16.25
CA ASN A 286 -33.43 13.94 16.80
C ASN A 286 -34.36 14.52 17.88
N ALA A 287 -33.87 15.44 18.73
CA ALA A 287 -34.69 16.16 19.70
C ALA A 287 -35.82 16.96 19.03
N ALA A 288 -35.49 17.80 18.04
CA ALA A 288 -36.50 18.59 17.30
C ALA A 288 -37.48 17.71 16.50
N ALA A 289 -37.07 16.50 16.09
CA ALA A 289 -37.96 15.50 15.50
C ALA A 289 -38.85 14.77 16.55
N GLY A 290 -38.85 15.19 17.82
CA GLY A 290 -39.65 14.60 18.90
C GLY A 290 -39.19 13.21 19.35
N ARG A 291 -37.92 12.84 19.08
CA ARG A 291 -37.40 11.49 19.31
C ARG A 291 -36.61 11.42 20.62
N ALA A 292 -36.73 10.29 21.31
CA ALA A 292 -36.03 10.09 22.57
C ALA A 292 -34.50 10.04 22.37
N LEU A 293 -33.76 10.92 23.06
CA LEU A 293 -32.29 10.99 23.10
C LEU A 293 -31.63 9.76 23.80
N GLY A 294 -32.35 8.66 23.97
CA GLY A 294 -31.93 7.47 24.71
C GLY A 294 -31.26 6.41 23.84
N GLY A 295 -29.92 6.40 23.81
CA GLY A 295 -29.13 5.38 23.14
C GLY A 295 -27.67 5.80 23.00
N GLY A 296 -26.81 4.85 22.60
CA GLY A 296 -25.46 5.16 22.12
C GLY A 296 -25.46 5.57 20.64
N VAL A 297 -24.29 5.98 20.16
CA VAL A 297 -23.98 6.45 18.79
C VAL A 297 -24.87 5.86 17.71
N SER A 298 -24.84 4.54 17.53
CA SER A 298 -25.51 3.81 16.46
C SER A 298 -27.03 3.99 16.43
N ARG A 299 -27.68 4.31 17.56
CA ARG A 299 -29.14 4.53 17.63
C ARG A 299 -29.54 5.95 17.20
N VAL A 300 -28.68 6.93 17.44
CA VAL A 300 -28.89 8.32 16.99
C VAL A 300 -28.80 8.39 15.46
N LEU A 301 -27.79 7.71 14.91
CA LEU A 301 -27.57 7.57 13.46
C LEU A 301 -28.65 6.69 12.79
N GLY A 302 -28.98 5.56 13.43
CA GLY A 302 -30.04 4.64 13.01
C GLY A 302 -31.35 5.36 12.75
N ALA A 303 -31.73 6.32 13.59
CA ALA A 303 -33.00 7.04 13.48
C ALA A 303 -33.18 7.83 12.15
N ARG A 304 -32.11 8.25 11.45
CA ARG A 304 -32.24 8.82 10.10
C ARG A 304 -32.47 7.74 9.03
N ILE A 305 -31.78 6.60 9.16
CA ILE A 305 -31.93 5.44 8.26
C ILE A 305 -33.30 4.77 8.45
N ASP A 306 -33.83 4.78 9.67
CA ASP A 306 -35.18 4.33 10.02
C ASP A 306 -36.27 5.25 9.44
N ALA A 307 -35.96 6.52 9.12
CA ALA A 307 -36.91 7.45 8.49
C ALA A 307 -37.08 7.22 6.99
N LEU A 308 -36.08 6.63 6.33
CA LEU A 308 -36.10 6.29 4.91
C LEU A 308 -37.10 5.15 4.61
N ASP A 309 -37.61 5.10 3.38
CA ASP A 309 -38.34 3.93 2.87
C ASP A 309 -37.38 2.78 2.48
N ASP A 310 -37.92 1.63 2.09
CA ASP A 310 -37.10 0.44 1.84
C ASP A 310 -36.24 0.54 0.56
N ASP A 311 -36.65 1.31 -0.44
CA ASP A 311 -35.86 1.55 -1.66
C ASP A 311 -34.70 2.53 -1.34
N ALA A 312 -34.94 3.59 -0.56
CA ALA A 312 -33.90 4.50 -0.06
C ALA A 312 -32.93 3.82 0.93
N ARG A 313 -33.42 2.94 1.82
CA ARG A 313 -32.57 2.09 2.66
C ARG A 313 -31.71 1.16 1.81
N LEU A 314 -32.24 0.57 0.73
CA LEU A 314 -31.47 -0.26 -0.19
C LEU A 314 -30.35 0.55 -0.85
N VAL A 315 -30.64 1.73 -1.40
CA VAL A 315 -29.64 2.65 -1.97
C VAL A 315 -28.52 2.95 -0.97
N VAL A 316 -28.88 3.37 0.25
CA VAL A 316 -27.92 3.70 1.32
C VAL A 316 -27.06 2.49 1.71
N ARG A 317 -27.63 1.29 1.74
CA ARG A 317 -26.92 0.02 2.00
C ARG A 317 -25.98 -0.40 0.86
N VAL A 318 -26.32 -0.10 -0.40
CA VAL A 318 -25.42 -0.31 -1.55
C VAL A 318 -24.22 0.64 -1.45
N VAL A 319 -24.46 1.94 -1.22
CA VAL A 319 -23.37 2.92 -1.05
C VAL A 319 -22.42 2.51 0.08
N ALA A 320 -22.95 2.06 1.23
CA ALA A 320 -22.13 1.68 2.39
C ALA A 320 -21.21 0.46 2.16
N LEU A 321 -21.51 -0.40 1.19
CA LEU A 321 -20.66 -1.54 0.85
C LEU A 321 -19.72 -1.28 -0.33
N ALA A 322 -19.98 -0.28 -1.17
CA ALA A 322 -19.10 0.10 -2.27
C ALA A 322 -17.85 0.86 -1.80
N GLY A 323 -17.89 1.53 -0.65
CA GLY A 323 -16.80 2.34 -0.11
C GLY A 323 -17.21 3.80 0.10
N HIS A 324 -16.40 4.74 -0.38
CA HIS A 324 -16.60 6.18 -0.10
C HIS A 324 -17.60 6.87 -1.06
N ARG A 325 -17.57 6.55 -2.36
CA ARG A 325 -18.43 7.14 -3.40
C ARG A 325 -18.85 6.08 -4.43
N VAL A 326 -20.05 6.23 -5.01
CA VAL A 326 -20.61 5.33 -6.03
C VAL A 326 -21.16 6.14 -7.19
N GLY A 327 -20.72 5.87 -8.41
CA GLY A 327 -21.31 6.43 -9.63
C GLY A 327 -22.74 5.92 -9.86
N HIS A 328 -23.62 6.76 -10.42
CA HIS A 328 -25.04 6.46 -10.61
C HIS A 328 -25.27 5.13 -11.33
N ASP A 329 -24.54 4.85 -12.41
CA ASP A 329 -24.68 3.64 -13.23
C ASP A 329 -24.35 2.35 -12.45
N LEU A 330 -23.43 2.41 -11.49
CA LEU A 330 -23.10 1.29 -10.62
C LEU A 330 -24.15 1.12 -9.52
N LEU A 331 -24.65 2.22 -8.95
CA LEU A 331 -25.72 2.21 -7.95
C LEU A 331 -27.03 1.64 -8.54
N SER A 332 -27.41 2.06 -9.75
CA SER A 332 -28.58 1.54 -10.48
C SER A 332 -28.48 0.03 -10.65
N ARG A 333 -27.40 -0.46 -11.27
CA ARG A 333 -27.22 -1.89 -11.56
C ARG A 333 -27.11 -2.77 -10.31
N VAL A 334 -26.46 -2.31 -9.24
CA VAL A 334 -26.28 -3.10 -8.00
C VAL A 334 -27.54 -3.09 -7.12
N SER A 335 -28.30 -1.99 -7.11
CA SER A 335 -29.60 -1.93 -6.42
C SER A 335 -30.72 -2.65 -7.20
N ALA A 336 -30.60 -2.72 -8.53
CA ALA A 336 -31.61 -3.23 -9.46
C ALA A 336 -32.99 -2.53 -9.33
N LEU A 337 -33.00 -1.27 -8.89
CA LEU A 337 -34.18 -0.41 -8.87
C LEU A 337 -34.43 0.19 -10.26
N PRO A 338 -35.69 0.34 -10.71
CA PRO A 338 -36.02 1.19 -11.85
C PRO A 338 -35.64 2.65 -11.59
N ASP A 339 -35.19 3.36 -12.63
CA ASP A 339 -34.70 4.75 -12.54
C ASP A 339 -35.66 5.68 -11.78
N ASP A 340 -36.98 5.58 -12.05
CA ASP A 340 -38.02 6.38 -11.40
C ASP A 340 -38.10 6.20 -9.88
N ARG A 341 -37.62 5.05 -9.37
CA ARG A 341 -37.52 4.76 -7.93
C ARG A 341 -36.14 5.10 -7.40
N LEU A 342 -35.09 4.81 -8.16
CA LEU A 342 -33.72 5.15 -7.81
C LEU A 342 -33.58 6.65 -7.55
N ASP A 343 -34.11 7.49 -8.44
CA ASP A 343 -34.09 8.95 -8.29
C ASP A 343 -34.83 9.40 -7.03
N ARG A 344 -35.99 8.80 -6.72
CA ARG A 344 -36.76 9.10 -5.51
C ARG A 344 -36.06 8.62 -4.23
N ALA A 345 -35.47 7.44 -4.26
CA ALA A 345 -34.71 6.83 -3.18
C ALA A 345 -33.44 7.64 -2.86
N VAL A 346 -32.72 8.09 -3.89
CA VAL A 346 -31.58 9.01 -3.81
C VAL A 346 -32.03 10.37 -3.27
N ALA A 347 -33.10 10.96 -3.81
CA ALA A 347 -33.61 12.25 -3.37
C ALA A 347 -33.97 12.23 -1.87
N ALA A 348 -34.70 11.20 -1.41
CA ALA A 348 -35.03 11.03 0.00
C ALA A 348 -33.76 10.86 0.87
N ALA A 349 -32.76 10.10 0.42
CA ALA A 349 -31.51 9.92 1.15
C ALA A 349 -30.67 11.22 1.25
N VAL A 350 -30.78 12.13 0.29
CA VAL A 350 -30.15 13.47 0.30
C VAL A 350 -30.95 14.48 1.14
N GLU A 351 -32.28 14.45 1.04
CA GLU A 351 -33.20 15.28 1.82
C GLU A 351 -33.09 14.97 3.33
N HIS A 352 -33.04 13.69 3.71
CA HIS A 352 -32.74 13.25 5.07
C HIS A 352 -31.25 13.36 5.46
N HIS A 353 -30.42 13.99 4.63
CA HIS A 353 -29.01 14.30 4.88
C HIS A 353 -28.12 13.08 5.20
N VAL A 354 -28.47 11.92 4.67
CA VAL A 354 -27.66 10.68 4.79
C VAL A 354 -26.58 10.67 3.70
N LEU A 355 -26.97 10.98 2.46
CA LEU A 355 -26.08 11.04 1.29
C LEU A 355 -25.83 12.48 0.81
N VAL A 356 -24.73 12.66 0.10
CA VAL A 356 -24.35 13.86 -0.65
C VAL A 356 -24.04 13.51 -2.10
N THR A 357 -24.34 14.44 -3.00
CA THR A 357 -24.12 14.31 -4.45
C THR A 357 -22.81 14.95 -4.89
N ALA A 358 -22.15 14.38 -5.88
CA ALA A 358 -20.98 14.95 -6.57
C ALA A 358 -21.11 14.84 -8.10
N TRP A 359 -20.18 15.46 -8.81
CA TRP A 359 -20.05 15.38 -10.26
C TRP A 359 -18.68 14.80 -10.66
N PRO A 360 -18.56 13.89 -11.66
CA PRO A 360 -19.63 13.22 -12.40
C PRO A 360 -20.64 12.49 -11.49
N PRO A 361 -21.88 12.18 -11.97
CA PRO A 361 -23.00 11.74 -11.13
C PRO A 361 -22.65 10.62 -10.14
N ALA A 362 -22.41 11.01 -8.88
CA ALA A 362 -21.96 10.11 -7.84
C ALA A 362 -22.52 10.46 -6.47
N TYR A 363 -22.64 9.45 -5.61
CA TYR A 363 -23.22 9.53 -4.29
C TYR A 363 -22.24 9.00 -3.24
N GLY A 364 -22.05 9.75 -2.17
CA GLY A 364 -21.29 9.33 -0.99
C GLY A 364 -22.06 9.67 0.28
N PHE A 365 -21.62 9.19 1.44
CA PHE A 365 -22.23 9.59 2.72
C PHE A 365 -21.84 11.02 3.10
N ARG A 366 -22.75 11.74 3.77
CA ARG A 366 -22.43 13.06 4.35
C ARG A 366 -21.32 12.97 5.41
N HIS A 367 -21.26 11.86 6.14
CA HIS A 367 -20.25 11.59 7.17
C HIS A 367 -19.90 10.09 7.21
N ALA A 368 -18.63 9.73 7.39
CA ALA A 368 -18.16 8.32 7.39
C ALA A 368 -18.89 7.43 8.41
N LEU A 369 -19.16 7.97 9.61
CA LEU A 369 -19.92 7.28 10.68
C LEU A 369 -21.32 6.79 10.26
N LEU A 370 -21.96 7.43 9.27
CA LEU A 370 -23.23 6.94 8.71
C LEU A 370 -23.00 5.70 7.82
N ALA A 371 -21.92 5.67 7.03
CA ALA A 371 -21.54 4.50 6.23
C ALA A 371 -21.22 3.30 7.13
N GLU A 372 -20.45 3.53 8.20
CA GLU A 372 -20.13 2.51 9.22
C GLU A 372 -21.39 1.99 9.92
N ALA A 373 -22.26 2.87 10.41
CA ALA A 373 -23.50 2.48 11.08
C ALA A 373 -24.45 1.68 10.17
N VAL A 374 -24.50 2.01 8.86
CA VAL A 374 -25.25 1.23 7.87
C VAL A 374 -24.57 -0.12 7.60
N ALA A 375 -23.25 -0.14 7.38
CA ALA A 375 -22.51 -1.34 7.04
C ALA A 375 -22.58 -2.38 8.17
N ASP A 376 -22.38 -1.98 9.43
CA ASP A 376 -22.48 -2.85 10.60
C ASP A 376 -23.92 -3.18 11.03
N GLY A 377 -24.89 -2.36 10.62
CA GLY A 377 -26.32 -2.68 10.74
C GLY A 377 -26.78 -3.80 9.81
N LEU A 378 -26.02 -4.14 8.75
CA LEU A 378 -26.39 -5.20 7.80
C LEU A 378 -26.27 -6.60 8.44
N LEU A 379 -27.37 -7.36 8.40
CA LEU A 379 -27.34 -8.77 8.77
C LEU A 379 -26.43 -9.56 7.79
N PRO A 380 -25.74 -10.63 8.22
CA PRO A 380 -24.82 -11.37 7.36
C PRO A 380 -25.44 -11.85 6.04
N GLY A 381 -26.73 -12.23 6.06
CA GLY A 381 -27.45 -12.63 4.86
C GLY A 381 -27.84 -11.49 3.92
N GLU A 382 -27.88 -10.24 4.39
CA GLU A 382 -28.08 -9.03 3.57
C GLU A 382 -26.75 -8.61 2.94
N ARG A 383 -25.69 -8.49 3.76
CA ARG A 383 -24.32 -8.19 3.32
C ARG A 383 -23.86 -9.17 2.21
N LEU A 384 -24.12 -10.46 2.39
CA LEU A 384 -23.83 -11.52 1.42
C LEU A 384 -24.66 -11.43 0.12
N ARG A 385 -25.89 -10.88 0.15
CA ARG A 385 -26.67 -10.64 -1.08
C ARG A 385 -26.12 -9.45 -1.86
N LEU A 386 -25.85 -8.34 -1.17
CA LEU A 386 -25.33 -7.13 -1.79
C LEU A 386 -23.95 -7.38 -2.44
N HIS A 387 -23.03 -8.07 -1.76
CA HIS A 387 -21.75 -8.46 -2.38
C HIS A 387 -21.93 -9.34 -3.62
N ARG A 388 -22.96 -10.21 -3.71
CA ARG A 388 -23.25 -10.95 -4.95
C ARG A 388 -23.75 -10.05 -6.08
N SER A 389 -24.55 -9.03 -5.77
CA SER A 389 -24.94 -8.01 -6.76
C SER A 389 -23.71 -7.25 -7.28
N PHE A 390 -22.77 -6.87 -6.40
CA PHE A 390 -21.50 -6.26 -6.82
C PHE A 390 -20.69 -7.19 -7.73
N VAL A 391 -20.46 -8.45 -7.35
CA VAL A 391 -19.72 -9.41 -8.20
C VAL A 391 -20.39 -9.55 -9.57
N ALA A 392 -21.72 -9.72 -9.62
CA ALA A 392 -22.45 -9.90 -10.87
C ALA A 392 -22.34 -8.69 -11.81
N VAL A 393 -22.39 -7.46 -11.27
CA VAL A 393 -22.27 -6.23 -12.08
C VAL A 393 -20.82 -6.02 -12.52
N LEU A 394 -19.86 -6.06 -11.58
CA LEU A 394 -18.46 -5.74 -11.87
C LEU A 394 -17.75 -6.78 -12.75
N THR A 395 -18.19 -8.05 -12.75
CA THR A 395 -17.69 -9.06 -13.70
C THR A 395 -18.34 -8.97 -15.08
N SER A 396 -19.54 -8.38 -15.20
CA SER A 396 -20.20 -8.18 -16.50
C SER A 396 -19.60 -7.05 -17.34
N GLU A 397 -19.04 -6.02 -16.71
CA GLU A 397 -18.41 -4.87 -17.37
C GLU A 397 -17.04 -4.53 -16.74
N PRO A 398 -15.97 -5.25 -17.14
CA PRO A 398 -14.61 -4.99 -16.69
C PRO A 398 -14.20 -3.54 -16.93
N GLY A 399 -13.53 -2.94 -15.94
CA GLY A 399 -13.13 -1.52 -15.95
C GLY A 399 -14.12 -0.55 -15.28
N THR A 400 -15.35 -0.98 -14.98
CA THR A 400 -16.34 -0.16 -14.23
C THR A 400 -15.87 0.18 -12.81
N ALA A 401 -15.05 -0.69 -12.21
CA ALA A 401 -14.42 -0.48 -10.90
C ALA A 401 -13.02 -1.10 -10.88
N PRO A 402 -12.16 -0.73 -9.91
CA PRO A 402 -10.83 -1.32 -9.75
C PRO A 402 -10.88 -2.82 -9.49
N ALA A 403 -9.87 -3.55 -9.97
CA ALA A 403 -9.79 -5.00 -9.78
C ALA A 403 -9.70 -5.40 -8.28
N SER A 404 -9.15 -4.54 -7.42
CA SER A 404 -9.14 -4.73 -5.96
C SER A 404 -10.55 -4.79 -5.36
N GLU A 405 -11.50 -4.04 -5.92
CA GLU A 405 -12.90 -4.05 -5.48
C GLU A 405 -13.65 -5.31 -5.95
N VAL A 406 -13.34 -5.79 -7.16
CA VAL A 406 -13.83 -7.09 -7.64
C VAL A 406 -13.31 -8.22 -6.74
N ALA A 407 -12.03 -8.20 -6.40
CA ALA A 407 -11.41 -9.17 -5.50
C ALA A 407 -12.04 -9.17 -4.10
N ARG A 408 -12.26 -7.97 -3.51
CA ARG A 408 -12.94 -7.80 -2.21
C ARG A 408 -14.34 -8.41 -2.23
N HIS A 409 -15.14 -8.09 -3.25
CA HIS A 409 -16.52 -8.57 -3.34
C HIS A 409 -16.64 -10.07 -3.63
N ALA A 410 -15.78 -10.62 -4.50
CA ALA A 410 -15.76 -12.04 -4.82
C ALA A 410 -15.34 -12.89 -3.59
N ALA A 411 -14.28 -12.48 -2.88
CA ALA A 411 -13.86 -13.13 -1.65
C ALA A 411 -14.94 -13.10 -0.56
N ALA A 412 -15.65 -11.98 -0.42
CA ALA A 412 -16.72 -11.81 0.56
C ALA A 412 -17.95 -12.71 0.32
N VAL A 413 -18.12 -13.25 -0.90
CA VAL A 413 -19.18 -14.23 -1.22
C VAL A 413 -18.70 -15.68 -1.27
N GLY A 414 -17.39 -15.91 -1.15
CA GLY A 414 -16.74 -17.22 -1.28
C GLY A 414 -16.43 -17.64 -2.73
N ASP A 415 -16.48 -16.70 -3.67
CA ASP A 415 -16.10 -16.93 -5.07
C ASP A 415 -14.60 -16.70 -5.24
N LEU A 416 -13.82 -17.69 -4.81
CA LEU A 416 -12.36 -17.56 -4.69
C LEU A 416 -11.64 -17.53 -6.05
N ASP A 417 -12.22 -18.11 -7.10
CA ASP A 417 -11.60 -18.10 -8.43
C ASP A 417 -11.65 -16.69 -9.04
N THR A 418 -12.83 -16.06 -9.06
CA THR A 418 -12.96 -14.64 -9.44
C THR A 418 -12.15 -13.73 -8.51
N ALA A 419 -12.07 -14.04 -7.21
CA ALA A 419 -11.29 -13.23 -6.27
C ALA A 419 -9.78 -13.29 -6.55
N VAL A 420 -9.24 -14.48 -6.83
CA VAL A 420 -7.82 -14.66 -7.19
C VAL A 420 -7.51 -13.91 -8.47
N ASP A 421 -8.26 -14.15 -9.56
CA ASP A 421 -7.94 -13.57 -10.86
C ASP A 421 -8.03 -12.02 -10.82
N ALA A 422 -9.00 -11.49 -10.08
CA ALA A 422 -9.11 -10.05 -9.80
C ALA A 422 -7.95 -9.52 -8.94
N ALA A 423 -7.45 -10.28 -7.95
CA ALA A 423 -6.29 -9.88 -7.15
C ALA A 423 -4.98 -9.88 -7.97
N LEU A 424 -4.84 -10.76 -8.97
CA LEU A 424 -3.71 -10.73 -9.90
C LEU A 424 -3.73 -9.48 -10.79
N ALA A 425 -4.90 -9.11 -11.32
CA ALA A 425 -5.09 -7.87 -12.07
C ALA A 425 -4.91 -6.61 -11.19
N ALA A 426 -5.29 -6.66 -9.91
CA ALA A 426 -5.03 -5.59 -8.94
C ALA A 426 -3.52 -5.45 -8.67
N ALA A 427 -2.80 -6.55 -8.55
CA ALA A 427 -1.34 -6.55 -8.40
C ALA A 427 -0.64 -5.99 -9.65
N GLU A 428 -1.10 -6.33 -10.86
CA GLU A 428 -0.60 -5.73 -12.12
C GLU A 428 -0.86 -4.22 -12.17
N SER A 429 -2.04 -3.77 -11.75
CA SER A 429 -2.40 -2.36 -11.67
C SER A 429 -1.51 -1.59 -10.68
N ALA A 430 -1.26 -2.16 -9.49
CA ALA A 430 -0.36 -1.60 -8.49
C ALA A 430 1.10 -1.56 -8.97
N MET A 431 1.59 -2.62 -9.64
CA MET A 431 2.90 -2.62 -10.28
C MET A 431 3.03 -1.52 -11.35
N ALA A 432 2.00 -1.33 -12.19
CA ALA A 432 2.01 -0.34 -13.27
C ALA A 432 2.15 1.12 -12.79
N VAL A 433 1.70 1.43 -11.57
CA VAL A 433 1.89 2.75 -10.92
C VAL A 433 3.12 2.82 -10.00
N GLY A 434 3.92 1.75 -9.92
CA GLY A 434 5.12 1.69 -9.09
C GLY A 434 4.87 1.39 -7.61
N GLY A 435 3.77 0.70 -7.28
CA GLY A 435 3.43 0.25 -5.92
C GLY A 435 3.62 -1.27 -5.70
N PRO A 436 4.87 -1.79 -5.65
CA PRO A 436 5.14 -3.20 -5.46
C PRO A 436 4.78 -3.72 -4.06
N GLN A 437 4.73 -2.86 -3.04
CA GLN A 437 4.25 -3.22 -1.70
C GLN A 437 2.77 -3.64 -1.71
N ASP A 438 1.92 -2.87 -2.39
CA ASP A 438 0.48 -3.18 -2.48
C ASP A 438 0.22 -4.32 -3.49
N ALA A 439 1.03 -4.41 -4.56
CA ALA A 439 1.04 -5.59 -5.43
C ALA A 439 1.39 -6.88 -4.67
N LEU A 440 2.40 -6.85 -3.78
CA LEU A 440 2.73 -7.96 -2.90
C LEU A 440 1.54 -8.31 -2.00
N GLY A 441 0.88 -7.32 -1.40
CA GLY A 441 -0.32 -7.54 -0.56
C GLY A 441 -1.43 -8.30 -1.31
N HIS A 442 -1.75 -7.88 -2.54
CA HIS A 442 -2.72 -8.60 -3.38
C HIS A 442 -2.27 -10.02 -3.77
N LEU A 443 -0.97 -10.22 -4.04
CA LEU A 443 -0.41 -11.54 -4.38
C LEU A 443 -0.39 -12.50 -3.18
N GLU A 444 -0.03 -12.03 -1.98
CA GLU A 444 -0.11 -12.82 -0.74
C GLU A 444 -1.56 -13.14 -0.36
N GLN A 445 -2.50 -12.23 -0.65
CA GLN A 445 -3.94 -12.46 -0.48
C GLN A 445 -4.46 -13.52 -1.46
N ALA A 446 -4.01 -13.51 -2.73
CA ALA A 446 -4.30 -14.58 -3.68
C ALA A 446 -3.72 -15.94 -3.22
N LEU A 447 -2.49 -15.99 -2.70
CA LEU A 447 -1.86 -17.22 -2.17
C LEU A 447 -2.58 -17.82 -0.95
N GLN A 448 -3.35 -17.01 -0.21
CA GLN A 448 -4.22 -17.47 0.89
C GLN A 448 -5.55 -18.07 0.42
N TRP A 449 -6.02 -17.70 -0.78
CA TRP A 449 -7.25 -18.22 -1.37
C TRP A 449 -7.02 -19.43 -2.30
N LEU A 450 -5.88 -19.44 -3.00
CA LEU A 450 -5.41 -20.56 -3.80
C LEU A 450 -5.23 -21.81 -2.93
N ARG A 451 -5.62 -22.97 -3.46
CA ARG A 451 -5.35 -24.27 -2.83
C ARG A 451 -3.86 -24.62 -2.95
N PRO A 452 -3.34 -25.60 -2.17
CA PRO A 452 -1.97 -26.08 -2.32
C PRO A 452 -1.69 -26.64 -3.72
N ASP A 453 -2.69 -27.28 -4.32
CA ASP A 453 -2.68 -28.00 -5.60
C ASP A 453 -3.21 -27.17 -6.79
N ASP A 454 -3.43 -25.86 -6.63
CA ASP A 454 -3.89 -24.99 -7.72
C ASP A 454 -2.72 -24.64 -8.67
N PRO A 455 -2.84 -24.87 -10.00
CA PRO A 455 -1.74 -24.66 -10.94
C PRO A 455 -1.32 -23.19 -11.08
N ARG A 456 -2.12 -22.22 -10.63
CA ARG A 456 -1.70 -20.81 -10.58
C ARG A 456 -0.66 -20.56 -9.47
N ARG A 457 -0.59 -21.42 -8.43
CA ARG A 457 0.14 -21.15 -7.18
C ARG A 457 1.61 -20.82 -7.42
N ASP A 458 2.31 -21.58 -8.26
CA ASP A 458 3.74 -21.37 -8.51
C ASP A 458 4.02 -20.03 -9.22
N GLY A 459 3.25 -19.71 -10.26
CA GLY A 459 3.35 -18.43 -10.96
C GLY A 459 3.04 -17.22 -10.07
N VAL A 460 2.06 -17.35 -9.16
CA VAL A 460 1.72 -16.32 -8.18
C VAL A 460 2.82 -16.20 -7.11
N THR A 461 3.38 -17.30 -6.61
CA THR A 461 4.54 -17.25 -5.69
C THR A 461 5.75 -16.58 -6.33
N ARG A 462 6.06 -16.88 -7.61
CA ARG A 462 7.17 -16.23 -8.32
C ARG A 462 6.94 -14.72 -8.45
N ARG A 463 5.74 -14.31 -8.88
CA ARG A 463 5.33 -12.89 -8.92
C ARG A 463 5.40 -12.21 -7.55
N ALA A 464 4.99 -12.90 -6.48
CA ALA A 464 5.06 -12.37 -5.12
C ALA A 464 6.51 -12.15 -4.68
N SER A 465 7.45 -13.06 -5.01
CA SER A 465 8.88 -12.85 -4.74
C SER A 465 9.50 -11.72 -5.55
N ASP A 466 9.02 -11.47 -6.77
CA ASP A 466 9.46 -10.32 -7.58
C ASP A 466 8.96 -9.01 -6.96
N ALA A 467 7.66 -8.94 -6.63
CA ALA A 467 7.05 -7.80 -5.95
C ALA A 467 7.74 -7.51 -4.60
N ALA A 468 7.97 -8.53 -3.76
CA ALA A 468 8.69 -8.39 -2.50
C ALA A 468 10.12 -7.83 -2.67
N THR A 469 10.83 -8.24 -3.72
CA THR A 469 12.15 -7.70 -4.02
C THR A 469 12.09 -6.22 -4.41
N LEU A 470 11.11 -5.82 -5.23
CA LEU A 470 10.91 -4.44 -5.68
C LEU A 470 10.33 -3.53 -4.58
N ALA A 471 9.61 -4.11 -3.62
CA ALA A 471 9.13 -3.50 -2.38
C ALA A 471 10.24 -3.23 -1.35
N GLY A 472 11.46 -3.74 -1.57
CA GLY A 472 12.57 -3.59 -0.61
C GLY A 472 12.59 -4.64 0.50
N ASP A 473 11.72 -5.66 0.46
CA ASP A 473 11.79 -6.86 1.32
C ASP A 473 12.14 -8.13 0.50
N PRO A 474 13.39 -8.23 0.01
CA PRO A 474 13.84 -9.41 -0.74
C PRO A 474 13.99 -10.65 0.15
N LEU A 475 14.00 -10.51 1.48
CA LEU A 475 13.98 -11.64 2.41
C LEU A 475 12.61 -12.32 2.40
N ARG A 476 11.52 -11.55 2.44
CA ARG A 476 10.16 -12.07 2.27
C ARG A 476 9.97 -12.81 0.94
N GLY A 477 10.60 -12.33 -0.13
CA GLY A 477 10.63 -13.05 -1.41
C GLY A 477 11.28 -14.44 -1.30
N ILE A 478 12.43 -14.55 -0.63
CA ILE A 478 13.11 -15.83 -0.37
C ILE A 478 12.25 -16.75 0.52
N GLU A 479 11.54 -16.22 1.51
CA GLU A 479 10.61 -17.02 2.34
C GLU A 479 9.48 -17.63 1.50
N LEU A 480 8.84 -16.84 0.65
CA LEU A 480 7.74 -17.28 -0.23
C LEU A 480 8.19 -18.37 -1.21
N LEU A 481 9.38 -18.22 -1.80
CA LEU A 481 9.97 -19.23 -2.69
C LEU A 481 10.28 -20.53 -1.95
N ARG A 482 10.86 -20.44 -0.73
CA ARG A 482 11.17 -21.63 0.09
C ARG A 482 9.93 -22.37 0.53
N ASP A 483 8.92 -21.67 1.07
CA ASP A 483 7.67 -22.28 1.53
C ASP A 483 6.97 -23.08 0.41
N ARG A 484 6.98 -22.57 -0.84
CA ARG A 484 6.42 -23.31 -1.98
C ARG A 484 7.32 -24.47 -2.44
N LEU A 485 8.64 -24.33 -2.39
CA LEU A 485 9.56 -25.41 -2.80
C LEU A 485 9.59 -26.57 -1.80
N ASP A 486 9.35 -26.30 -0.51
CA ASP A 486 9.20 -27.25 0.58
C ASP A 486 7.82 -27.93 0.61
N HIS A 487 6.78 -27.28 0.05
CA HIS A 487 5.42 -27.82 -0.10
C HIS A 487 5.00 -27.95 -1.58
N PRO A 488 5.57 -28.92 -2.35
CA PRO A 488 5.44 -29.00 -3.81
C PRO A 488 4.13 -29.67 -4.31
N ASP A 489 3.06 -29.72 -3.51
CA ASP A 489 1.79 -30.32 -3.94
C ASP A 489 1.27 -29.65 -5.23
N GLY A 490 0.91 -30.44 -6.24
CA GLY A 490 0.42 -29.95 -7.54
C GLY A 490 1.42 -29.18 -8.41
N GLN A 491 2.69 -29.06 -8.01
CA GLN A 491 3.73 -28.34 -8.75
C GLN A 491 4.14 -29.09 -10.03
N SER A 492 4.35 -28.37 -11.13
CA SER A 492 4.93 -28.92 -12.37
C SER A 492 6.46 -28.83 -12.36
N ASP A 493 7.15 -29.70 -13.12
CA ASP A 493 8.62 -29.66 -13.22
C ASP A 493 9.13 -28.32 -13.80
N PRO A 494 8.56 -27.76 -14.90
CA PRO A 494 8.93 -26.42 -15.38
C PRO A 494 8.66 -25.30 -14.37
N ASP A 495 7.59 -25.36 -13.58
CA ASP A 495 7.32 -24.33 -12.57
C ASP A 495 8.25 -24.45 -11.35
N ARG A 496 8.61 -25.69 -10.98
CA ARG A 496 9.69 -25.94 -10.01
C ARG A 496 11.03 -25.39 -10.49
N ALA A 497 11.33 -25.49 -11.80
CA ALA A 497 12.55 -24.91 -12.37
C ALA A 497 12.61 -23.38 -12.22
N ASP A 498 11.54 -22.66 -12.58
CA ASP A 498 11.47 -21.19 -12.48
C ASP A 498 11.60 -20.72 -11.01
N LEU A 499 11.00 -21.45 -10.06
CA LEU A 499 11.11 -21.18 -8.63
C LEU A 499 12.50 -21.49 -8.04
N LEU A 500 13.15 -22.59 -8.46
CA LEU A 500 14.52 -22.93 -8.06
C LEU A 500 15.53 -21.89 -8.56
N ALA A 501 15.40 -21.47 -9.82
CA ALA A 501 16.21 -20.42 -10.42
C ALA A 501 15.99 -19.06 -9.72
N ALA A 502 14.73 -18.70 -9.45
CA ALA A 502 14.42 -17.50 -8.67
C ALA A 502 15.06 -17.56 -7.27
N LEU A 503 14.97 -18.69 -6.56
CA LEU A 503 15.54 -18.83 -5.21
C LEU A 503 17.06 -18.68 -5.22
N ALA A 504 17.76 -19.29 -6.17
CA ALA A 504 19.20 -19.14 -6.33
C ALA A 504 19.60 -17.67 -6.57
N THR A 505 18.95 -17.00 -7.52
CA THR A 505 19.23 -15.58 -7.85
C THR A 505 18.91 -14.62 -6.70
N ARG A 506 17.77 -14.79 -6.01
CA ARG A 506 17.42 -13.94 -4.86
C ARG A 506 18.34 -14.17 -3.66
N ALA A 507 18.70 -15.43 -3.37
CA ALA A 507 19.62 -15.76 -2.28
C ALA A 507 21.03 -15.20 -2.52
N ARG A 508 21.56 -15.36 -3.74
CA ARG A 508 22.84 -14.80 -4.18
C ARG A 508 22.89 -13.28 -3.95
N ASN A 509 21.87 -12.56 -4.41
CA ASN A 509 21.84 -11.09 -4.36
C ASN A 509 21.80 -10.50 -2.93
N LEU A 510 21.65 -11.33 -1.89
CA LEU A 510 21.68 -10.95 -0.48
C LEU A 510 22.81 -11.61 0.34
N ASP A 511 23.73 -12.34 -0.30
CA ASP A 511 24.69 -13.25 0.35
C ASP A 511 24.03 -14.26 1.33
N VAL A 512 22.78 -14.67 1.07
CA VAL A 512 22.10 -15.65 1.93
C VAL A 512 22.78 -17.02 1.73
N PRO A 513 23.32 -17.66 2.79
CA PRO A 513 24.10 -18.88 2.65
C PRO A 513 23.23 -20.04 2.15
N LEU A 514 23.38 -20.36 0.87
CA LEU A 514 22.63 -21.35 0.11
C LEU A 514 23.43 -21.73 -1.14
N GLU A 515 23.52 -23.02 -1.44
CA GLU A 515 24.29 -23.53 -2.57
C GLU A 515 23.50 -23.35 -3.89
N GLY A 516 23.79 -22.27 -4.61
CA GLY A 516 23.06 -21.92 -5.85
C GLY A 516 23.26 -22.91 -7.00
N LEU A 517 24.48 -23.42 -7.18
CA LEU A 517 24.81 -24.30 -8.32
C LEU A 517 24.02 -25.62 -8.31
N PRO A 518 23.90 -26.38 -7.20
CA PRO A 518 23.00 -27.53 -7.11
C PRO A 518 21.54 -27.22 -7.47
N LEU A 519 20.98 -26.10 -6.99
CA LEU A 519 19.59 -25.72 -7.28
C LEU A 519 19.41 -25.38 -8.77
N THR A 520 20.36 -24.69 -9.38
CA THR A 520 20.28 -24.35 -10.82
C THR A 520 20.52 -25.55 -11.73
N ARG A 521 21.44 -26.47 -11.38
CA ARG A 521 21.60 -27.75 -12.10
C ARG A 521 20.32 -28.59 -11.99
N GLN A 522 19.63 -28.58 -10.84
CA GLN A 522 18.30 -29.19 -10.72
C GLN A 522 17.26 -28.47 -11.61
N ALA A 523 17.23 -27.14 -11.61
CA ALA A 523 16.28 -26.36 -12.42
C ALA A 523 16.42 -26.64 -13.93
N VAL A 524 17.65 -26.67 -14.45
CA VAL A 524 17.91 -26.98 -15.87
C VAL A 524 17.49 -28.40 -16.25
N ALA A 525 17.65 -29.37 -15.33
CA ALA A 525 17.23 -30.75 -15.53
C ALA A 525 15.69 -30.97 -15.54
N LEU A 526 14.91 -29.94 -15.20
CA LEU A 526 13.45 -29.94 -15.14
C LEU A 526 12.78 -29.15 -16.29
N LEU A 527 13.54 -28.82 -17.35
CA LEU A 527 13.03 -28.07 -18.51
C LEU A 527 12.92 -28.93 -19.78
N ASP A 528 11.74 -28.88 -20.41
CA ASP A 528 11.36 -29.66 -21.61
C ASP A 528 12.03 -29.21 -22.93
N GLY A 529 13.17 -28.51 -22.86
CA GLY A 529 13.93 -28.03 -24.03
C GLY A 529 13.26 -26.92 -24.87
N ALA A 530 12.05 -26.46 -24.49
CA ALA A 530 11.33 -25.42 -25.23
C ALA A 530 12.05 -24.05 -25.16
N PRO A 531 12.12 -23.29 -26.28
CA PRO A 531 12.72 -21.95 -26.30
C PRO A 531 11.71 -20.90 -25.80
N ASP A 532 11.50 -20.82 -24.49
CA ASP A 532 10.62 -19.84 -23.84
C ASP A 532 11.38 -18.91 -22.87
N GLU A 533 10.70 -17.87 -22.36
CA GLU A 533 11.30 -16.95 -21.38
C GLU A 533 11.74 -17.66 -20.09
N ARG A 534 11.05 -18.75 -19.70
CA ARG A 534 11.36 -19.52 -18.50
C ARG A 534 12.73 -20.18 -18.65
N ARG A 535 13.01 -20.77 -19.82
CA ARG A 535 14.34 -21.31 -20.17
C ARG A 535 15.41 -20.22 -20.09
N VAL A 536 15.15 -19.03 -20.62
CA VAL A 536 16.08 -17.88 -20.49
C VAL A 536 16.32 -17.51 -19.02
N ARG A 537 15.27 -17.37 -18.18
CA ARG A 537 15.43 -17.08 -16.74
C ARG A 537 16.25 -18.14 -15.99
N VAL A 538 15.94 -19.41 -16.22
CA VAL A 538 16.59 -20.55 -15.55
C VAL A 538 18.05 -20.69 -15.98
N LEU A 539 18.35 -20.58 -17.27
CA LEU A 539 19.72 -20.65 -17.77
C LEU A 539 20.55 -19.41 -17.38
N SER A 540 19.97 -18.21 -17.31
CA SER A 540 20.66 -17.02 -16.76
C SER A 540 21.04 -17.20 -15.29
N ALA A 541 20.14 -17.75 -14.47
CA ALA A 541 20.45 -18.09 -13.08
C ALA A 541 21.55 -19.16 -12.98
N HIS A 542 21.50 -20.17 -13.86
CA HIS A 542 22.51 -21.23 -13.91
C HIS A 542 23.89 -20.72 -14.36
N LEU A 543 23.94 -19.92 -15.42
CA LEU A 543 25.12 -19.22 -15.90
C LEU A 543 25.79 -18.43 -14.77
N GLN A 544 25.00 -17.66 -14.01
CA GLN A 544 25.52 -16.89 -12.90
C GLN A 544 26.08 -17.79 -11.79
N ALA A 545 25.39 -18.89 -11.46
CA ALA A 545 25.85 -19.85 -10.45
C ALA A 545 27.09 -20.67 -10.88
N LEU A 546 27.32 -20.85 -12.19
CA LEU A 546 28.56 -21.42 -12.75
C LEU A 546 29.72 -20.42 -12.65
N VAL A 547 29.49 -19.14 -12.96
CA VAL A 547 30.47 -18.06 -12.81
C VAL A 547 30.86 -17.85 -11.34
N ASP A 548 29.90 -17.94 -10.41
CA ASP A 548 30.16 -17.85 -8.96
C ASP A 548 30.94 -19.06 -8.40
N ALA A 549 31.05 -20.14 -9.17
CA ALA A 549 31.71 -21.40 -8.81
C ALA A 549 33.00 -21.68 -9.61
N ASP A 550 33.49 -20.68 -10.36
CA ASP A 550 34.65 -20.76 -11.26
C ASP A 550 34.53 -21.80 -12.41
N GLU A 551 33.32 -22.27 -12.74
CA GLU A 551 33.03 -23.29 -13.77
C GLU A 551 33.00 -22.68 -15.20
N PHE A 552 33.98 -21.85 -15.54
CA PHE A 552 33.98 -20.96 -16.73
C PHE A 552 33.91 -21.66 -18.09
N SER A 553 34.17 -22.98 -18.16
CA SER A 553 34.02 -23.75 -19.40
C SER A 553 32.58 -24.18 -19.66
N GLU A 554 31.82 -24.53 -18.62
CA GLU A 554 30.39 -24.84 -18.71
C GLU A 554 29.60 -23.53 -18.87
N ALA A 555 29.99 -22.50 -18.12
CA ALA A 555 29.39 -21.16 -18.20
C ALA A 555 29.37 -20.60 -19.64
N ALA A 556 30.47 -20.75 -20.39
CA ALA A 556 30.52 -20.23 -21.76
C ALA A 556 29.52 -20.90 -22.71
N GLY A 557 29.34 -22.23 -22.61
CA GLY A 557 28.36 -22.95 -23.44
C GLY A 557 26.92 -22.58 -23.11
N VAL A 558 26.60 -22.41 -21.82
CA VAL A 558 25.29 -21.91 -21.38
C VAL A 558 25.07 -20.46 -21.84
N ALA A 559 26.11 -19.63 -21.81
CA ALA A 559 26.01 -18.23 -22.20
C ALA A 559 25.68 -18.03 -23.68
N ASP A 560 26.29 -18.80 -24.58
CA ASP A 560 26.00 -18.75 -26.01
C ASP A 560 24.52 -19.13 -26.27
N GLU A 561 24.02 -20.20 -25.64
CA GLU A 561 22.60 -20.60 -25.74
C GLU A 561 21.65 -19.49 -25.24
N VAL A 562 21.96 -18.86 -24.10
CA VAL A 562 21.10 -17.81 -23.55
C VAL A 562 21.11 -16.55 -24.41
N VAL A 563 22.25 -16.19 -25.02
CA VAL A 563 22.32 -15.07 -25.97
C VAL A 563 21.46 -15.33 -27.21
N GLU A 564 21.53 -16.53 -27.80
CA GLU A 564 20.69 -16.91 -28.95
C GLU A 564 19.19 -16.92 -28.59
N LEU A 565 18.82 -17.51 -27.46
CA LEU A 565 17.42 -17.55 -26.98
C LEU A 565 16.88 -16.15 -26.66
N ALA A 566 17.64 -15.33 -25.92
CA ALA A 566 17.20 -13.98 -25.54
C ALA A 566 17.08 -13.06 -26.77
N ALA A 567 17.98 -13.18 -27.75
CA ALA A 567 17.87 -12.46 -29.01
C ALA A 567 16.67 -12.93 -29.85
N GLY A 568 16.47 -14.24 -29.98
CA GLY A 568 15.34 -14.83 -30.72
C GLY A 568 13.96 -14.51 -30.14
N LEU A 569 13.88 -14.28 -28.82
CA LEU A 569 12.67 -13.87 -28.11
C LEU A 569 12.53 -12.34 -27.94
N GLY A 570 13.50 -11.53 -28.40
CA GLY A 570 13.47 -10.08 -28.24
C GLY A 570 13.65 -9.56 -26.80
N LEU A 571 14.22 -10.38 -25.91
CA LEU A 571 14.36 -10.10 -24.48
C LEU A 571 15.60 -9.22 -24.19
N THR A 572 15.59 -7.98 -24.70
CA THR A 572 16.74 -7.04 -24.65
C THR A 572 17.36 -6.90 -23.26
N MET A 573 16.56 -6.83 -22.19
CA MET A 573 17.09 -6.74 -20.82
C MET A 573 17.83 -8.00 -20.36
N ALA A 574 17.32 -9.19 -20.70
CA ALA A 574 17.98 -10.45 -20.36
C ALA A 574 19.27 -10.63 -21.18
N LEU A 575 19.23 -10.29 -22.48
CA LEU A 575 20.40 -10.25 -23.35
C LEU A 575 21.49 -9.32 -22.80
N THR A 576 21.11 -8.12 -22.36
CA THR A 576 22.00 -7.14 -21.71
C THR A 576 22.60 -7.67 -20.42
N GLU A 577 21.79 -8.22 -19.50
CA GLU A 577 22.26 -8.78 -18.24
C GLU A 577 23.29 -9.90 -18.49
N VAL A 578 22.94 -10.87 -19.34
CA VAL A 578 23.77 -12.02 -19.70
C VAL A 578 25.08 -11.59 -20.35
N ARG A 579 25.06 -10.59 -21.24
CA ARG A 579 26.29 -10.03 -21.83
C ARG A 579 27.20 -9.38 -20.78
N THR A 580 26.68 -8.83 -19.68
CA THR A 580 27.52 -8.35 -18.56
C THR A 580 28.05 -9.48 -17.66
N ILE A 581 27.42 -10.66 -17.66
CA ILE A 581 27.91 -11.87 -16.98
C ILE A 581 29.02 -12.53 -17.83
N ILE A 582 28.84 -12.64 -19.15
CA ILE A 582 29.83 -13.17 -20.12
C ILE A 582 31.21 -12.52 -19.97
N ALA A 583 31.25 -11.21 -19.69
CA ALA A 583 32.51 -10.47 -19.50
C ALA A 583 33.43 -11.13 -18.45
N TRP A 584 32.87 -11.71 -17.38
CA TRP A 584 33.64 -12.43 -16.34
C TRP A 584 34.16 -13.78 -16.83
N ALA A 585 33.38 -14.52 -17.62
CA ALA A 585 33.79 -15.80 -18.19
C ALA A 585 34.88 -15.66 -19.27
N ILE A 586 34.91 -14.53 -19.98
CA ILE A 586 36.03 -14.17 -20.88
C ILE A 586 37.26 -13.74 -20.05
N ASP A 587 37.07 -12.97 -18.99
CA ASP A 587 38.13 -12.48 -18.09
C ASP A 587 38.91 -13.61 -17.38
N ALA A 588 38.20 -14.68 -16.99
CA ALA A 588 38.79 -15.88 -16.44
C ALA A 588 39.74 -16.62 -17.41
N ARG A 589 39.59 -16.42 -18.73
CA ARG A 589 40.52 -16.91 -19.77
C ARG A 589 41.73 -15.99 -19.97
N HIS A 590 41.79 -14.89 -19.22
CA HIS A 590 42.82 -13.85 -19.24
C HIS A 590 42.99 -13.08 -20.57
N ASP A 591 42.10 -13.26 -21.57
CA ASP A 591 42.01 -12.37 -22.73
C ASP A 591 41.26 -11.08 -22.36
N LEU A 592 41.94 -10.21 -21.61
CA LEU A 592 41.49 -8.85 -21.30
C LEU A 592 41.17 -8.03 -22.56
N GLY A 593 41.69 -8.40 -23.74
CA GLY A 593 41.35 -7.77 -25.02
C GLY A 593 39.96 -8.17 -25.51
N ALA A 594 39.58 -9.43 -25.37
CA ALA A 594 38.22 -9.88 -25.68
C ALA A 594 37.19 -9.28 -24.72
N VAL A 595 37.50 -9.17 -23.42
CA VAL A 595 36.60 -8.54 -22.44
C VAL A 595 36.31 -7.09 -22.84
N GLU A 596 37.35 -6.30 -23.14
CA GLU A 596 37.23 -4.90 -23.56
C GLU A 596 36.41 -4.75 -24.85
N ARG A 597 36.73 -5.52 -25.91
CA ARG A 597 36.00 -5.50 -27.18
C ARG A 597 34.51 -5.81 -26.98
N HIS A 598 34.21 -6.87 -26.22
CA HIS A 598 32.83 -7.29 -25.90
C HIS A 598 32.08 -6.21 -25.13
N LEU A 599 32.67 -5.64 -24.09
CA LEU A 599 32.07 -4.57 -23.29
C LEU A 599 31.82 -3.29 -24.11
N HIS A 600 32.71 -2.91 -25.02
CA HIS A 600 32.44 -1.79 -25.94
C HIS A 600 31.30 -2.10 -26.92
N THR A 601 31.14 -3.34 -27.39
CA THR A 601 29.95 -3.73 -28.17
C THR A 601 28.68 -3.64 -27.32
N VAL A 602 28.71 -4.05 -26.05
CA VAL A 602 27.56 -3.86 -25.14
C VAL A 602 27.25 -2.38 -24.96
N ALA A 603 28.24 -1.52 -24.69
CA ALA A 603 28.03 -0.08 -24.50
C ALA A 603 27.42 0.61 -25.74
N ALA A 604 27.78 0.15 -26.94
CA ALA A 604 27.28 0.69 -28.21
C ALA A 604 25.85 0.25 -28.56
N ASP A 605 25.40 -0.90 -28.04
CA ASP A 605 24.03 -1.41 -28.23
C ASP A 605 23.04 -0.83 -27.20
N LEU A 606 23.53 -0.19 -26.14
CA LEU A 606 22.74 0.39 -25.05
C LEU A 606 22.43 1.88 -25.29
N ALA A 607 21.27 2.34 -24.78
CA ALA A 607 20.94 3.76 -24.78
C ALA A 607 21.94 4.57 -23.92
N PRO A 608 22.19 5.87 -24.20
CA PRO A 608 23.14 6.69 -23.44
C PRO A 608 22.75 6.89 -21.96
N ASP A 609 21.46 6.73 -21.64
CA ASP A 609 20.86 6.87 -20.32
C ASP A 609 20.49 5.52 -19.66
N ASP A 610 20.79 4.39 -20.32
CA ASP A 610 20.54 3.05 -19.76
C ASP A 610 21.38 2.84 -18.48
N PRO A 611 20.77 2.43 -17.34
CA PRO A 611 21.49 2.27 -16.08
C PRO A 611 22.57 1.17 -16.14
N THR A 612 22.54 0.28 -17.13
CA THR A 612 23.57 -0.74 -17.37
C THR A 612 24.87 -0.13 -17.91
N GLN A 613 24.84 1.05 -18.54
CA GLN A 613 26.07 1.75 -18.97
C GLN A 613 27.04 1.91 -17.80
N LEU A 614 26.55 2.26 -16.60
CA LEU A 614 27.36 2.36 -15.39
C LEU A 614 28.06 1.03 -15.02
N ARG A 615 27.40 -0.11 -15.23
CA ARG A 615 27.98 -1.45 -15.00
C ARG A 615 29.08 -1.75 -16.04
N VAL A 616 28.82 -1.44 -17.31
CA VAL A 616 29.75 -1.68 -18.42
C VAL A 616 31.00 -0.81 -18.30
N HIS A 617 30.85 0.49 -18.06
CA HIS A 617 31.98 1.41 -17.83
C HIS A 617 32.79 1.05 -16.57
N HIS A 618 32.14 0.57 -15.50
CA HIS A 618 32.85 0.03 -14.32
C HIS A 618 33.68 -1.23 -14.67
N GLN A 619 33.13 -2.14 -15.47
CA GLN A 619 33.87 -3.32 -15.95
C GLN A 619 35.05 -2.93 -16.88
N LEU A 620 34.84 -2.01 -17.82
CA LEU A 620 35.91 -1.44 -18.68
C LEU A 620 37.02 -0.79 -17.85
N GLY A 621 36.66 0.09 -16.90
CA GLY A 621 37.59 0.74 -15.99
C GLY A 621 38.43 -0.26 -15.18
N SER A 622 37.84 -1.39 -14.78
CA SER A 622 38.53 -2.49 -14.08
C SER A 622 39.46 -3.32 -14.99
N VAL A 623 39.09 -3.55 -16.26
CA VAL A 623 39.97 -4.19 -17.27
C VAL A 623 41.19 -3.31 -17.55
N LEU A 624 40.97 -2.02 -17.83
CA LEU A 624 42.04 -1.04 -18.06
C LEU A 624 42.95 -0.87 -16.83
N HIS A 625 42.37 -0.89 -15.62
CA HIS A 625 43.15 -0.85 -14.37
C HIS A 625 44.12 -2.03 -14.27
N ARG A 626 43.66 -3.25 -14.57
CA ARG A 626 44.46 -4.48 -14.46
C ARG A 626 45.55 -4.59 -15.53
N ARG A 627 45.42 -3.89 -16.66
CA ARG A 627 46.53 -3.67 -17.63
C ARG A 627 47.53 -2.61 -17.20
N GLY A 628 47.24 -1.82 -16.15
CA GLY A 628 48.04 -0.66 -15.73
C GLY A 628 47.73 0.63 -16.50
N GLU A 629 46.66 0.67 -17.30
CA GLU A 629 46.26 1.83 -18.12
C GLU A 629 45.50 2.88 -17.29
N LEU A 630 46.11 3.33 -16.19
CA LEU A 630 45.46 4.08 -15.11
C LEU A 630 44.74 5.36 -15.57
N ARG A 631 45.22 6.04 -16.63
CA ARG A 631 44.55 7.22 -17.19
C ARG A 631 43.30 6.88 -17.99
N ALA A 632 43.31 5.78 -18.75
CA ALA A 632 42.14 5.31 -19.47
C ALA A 632 41.09 4.75 -18.49
N SER A 633 41.54 3.97 -17.50
CA SER A 633 40.72 3.51 -16.38
C SER A 633 40.05 4.66 -15.61
N GLN A 634 40.79 5.74 -15.32
CA GLN A 634 40.23 6.95 -14.72
C GLN A 634 39.23 7.64 -15.66
N HIS A 635 39.52 7.72 -16.96
CA HIS A 635 38.59 8.30 -17.94
C HIS A 635 37.28 7.51 -18.00
N GLU A 636 37.31 6.18 -18.13
CA GLU A 636 36.10 5.34 -18.11
C GLU A 636 35.34 5.41 -16.78
N SER A 637 36.05 5.59 -15.67
CA SER A 637 35.44 5.81 -14.34
C SER A 637 34.84 7.21 -14.15
N THR A 638 34.94 8.09 -15.15
CA THR A 638 34.46 9.50 -15.11
C THR A 638 33.77 9.96 -16.40
N SER A 639 33.71 9.12 -17.44
CA SER A 639 33.03 9.35 -18.72
C SER A 639 31.52 9.20 -18.59
N VAL A 640 31.07 8.31 -17.69
CA VAL A 640 29.67 8.21 -17.28
C VAL A 640 29.25 9.57 -16.70
N PRO A 641 28.28 10.29 -17.33
CA PRO A 641 27.80 11.55 -16.78
C PRO A 641 27.16 11.29 -15.41
N PRO A 642 27.21 12.24 -14.47
CA PRO A 642 26.51 12.13 -13.20
C PRO A 642 25.00 12.20 -13.46
N SER A 643 24.39 11.05 -13.77
CA SER A 643 22.96 10.98 -14.00
C SER A 643 22.23 11.39 -12.72
N PRO A 644 21.21 12.27 -12.79
CA PRO A 644 20.45 12.66 -11.61
C PRO A 644 19.63 11.50 -11.01
N THR A 645 19.67 10.33 -11.64
CA THR A 645 18.76 9.20 -11.44
C THR A 645 19.39 7.98 -10.73
N ALA A 646 20.73 7.86 -10.67
CA ALA A 646 21.39 6.62 -10.23
C ALA A 646 21.91 6.59 -8.78
N CYS A 647 21.92 7.72 -8.07
CA CYS A 647 22.77 7.93 -6.89
C CYS A 647 22.31 7.27 -5.56
N THR A 648 21.28 6.43 -5.56
CA THR A 648 20.63 5.89 -4.33
C THR A 648 20.23 4.40 -4.37
N ALA A 649 20.74 3.62 -5.33
CA ALA A 649 20.28 2.24 -5.57
C ALA A 649 21.27 1.11 -5.19
N THR A 650 22.40 1.40 -4.53
CA THR A 650 23.40 0.38 -4.15
C THR A 650 23.62 0.29 -2.62
N GLY A 651 23.54 -0.94 -2.10
CA GLY A 651 23.75 -1.25 -0.69
C GLY A 651 25.21 -1.07 -0.21
N PRO A 652 25.44 -1.03 1.12
CA PRO A 652 26.68 -0.50 1.69
C PRO A 652 27.88 -1.47 1.66
N ARG A 653 28.44 -1.72 0.47
CA ARG A 653 29.80 -2.28 0.30
C ARG A 653 30.57 -1.57 -0.81
N GLY A 654 31.50 -0.69 -0.41
CA GLY A 654 32.38 0.04 -1.32
C GLY A 654 33.50 0.76 -0.55
N VAL A 655 34.70 0.19 -0.54
CA VAL A 655 35.83 0.69 0.25
C VAL A 655 36.32 2.03 -0.28
N ARG A 656 36.42 3.06 0.57
CA ARG A 656 37.10 4.32 0.23
C ARG A 656 38.61 4.10 0.15
N SER A 657 39.16 3.85 -1.05
CA SER A 657 40.59 3.95 -1.29
C SER A 657 40.99 5.43 -1.46
N ALA A 658 41.77 5.95 -0.50
CA ALA A 658 42.25 7.34 -0.56
C ALA A 658 43.48 7.44 -1.47
N ALA A 659 43.25 7.76 -2.76
CA ALA A 659 44.32 8.00 -3.72
C ALA A 659 44.98 9.38 -3.50
N SER A 660 45.98 9.45 -2.63
CA SER A 660 46.80 10.65 -2.45
C SER A 660 47.91 10.74 -3.51
N SER A 661 47.69 11.51 -4.58
CA SER A 661 48.73 11.84 -5.56
C SER A 661 49.40 13.18 -5.23
N ALA A 662 50.49 13.15 -4.46
CA ALA A 662 51.34 14.32 -4.28
C ALA A 662 52.19 14.55 -5.54
N ALA A 663 52.05 15.72 -6.17
CA ALA A 663 52.89 16.18 -7.28
C ALA A 663 53.40 17.59 -6.98
N SER A 664 54.68 17.71 -6.63
CA SER A 664 55.31 18.95 -6.18
C SER A 664 55.84 19.79 -7.33
N SER A 665 55.56 21.10 -7.33
CA SER A 665 56.40 22.13 -7.97
C SER A 665 56.26 23.47 -7.22
N PRO A 666 57.35 24.22 -6.96
CA PRO A 666 57.34 25.41 -6.07
C PRO A 666 57.39 26.76 -6.81
N THR A 667 57.51 27.85 -6.04
CA THR A 667 57.69 29.29 -6.43
C THR A 667 56.42 30.01 -6.95
N SER A 668 56.17 31.29 -6.65
CA SER A 668 56.77 32.22 -5.66
C SER A 668 55.92 33.50 -5.48
N SER A 669 56.04 34.18 -4.32
CA SER A 669 55.70 35.61 -4.05
C SER A 669 54.23 36.09 -4.24
N ALA A 670 53.70 37.08 -3.51
CA ALA A 670 54.14 37.81 -2.30
C ALA A 670 52.95 38.55 -1.63
N SER A 671 53.16 39.05 -0.39
CA SER A 671 52.55 40.23 0.28
C SER A 671 51.04 40.58 0.11
N GLY A 672 50.30 40.81 1.22
CA GLY A 672 48.90 41.30 1.17
C GLY A 672 48.31 41.92 2.45
N THR A 673 48.63 41.40 3.64
CA THR A 673 48.54 42.08 4.98
C THR A 673 47.22 42.72 5.47
N THR A 674 46.54 42.04 6.43
CA THR A 674 45.84 42.59 7.64
C THR A 674 44.57 43.47 7.48
N ARG A 675 43.65 43.64 8.46
CA ARG A 675 43.46 43.30 9.92
C ARG A 675 41.92 43.27 10.19
N ARG A 676 41.30 42.92 11.33
CA ARG A 676 41.60 42.56 12.75
C ARG A 676 41.23 41.06 13.00
N ALA A 677 41.11 40.40 14.19
CA ALA A 677 40.85 40.65 15.63
C ALA A 677 39.36 40.90 16.02
N VAL A 678 38.77 40.26 17.05
CA VAL A 678 39.27 40.04 18.43
C VAL A 678 38.98 38.64 19.05
N CYS A 679 39.99 38.12 19.77
CA CYS A 679 40.09 37.14 20.89
C CYS A 679 39.13 35.94 21.13
N SER A 680 39.78 34.80 21.44
CA SER A 680 39.31 33.61 22.21
C SER A 680 39.68 33.77 23.73
N PRO A 681 39.78 32.76 24.67
CA PRO A 681 40.23 31.36 24.52
C PRO A 681 39.58 30.21 25.37
N HIS A 682 39.59 29.00 24.79
CA HIS A 682 40.28 27.76 25.22
C HIS A 682 40.70 27.52 26.70
N PRO A 683 40.75 26.24 27.17
CA PRO A 683 41.86 25.34 26.76
C PRO A 683 41.52 23.84 26.55
N THR A 684 42.52 23.10 26.05
CA THR A 684 42.51 21.65 25.77
C THR A 684 43.82 20.97 26.21
N ARG A 685 43.81 19.65 26.45
CA ARG A 685 44.97 18.71 26.54
C ARG A 685 44.43 17.27 26.61
N ARG A 686 45.16 16.17 26.31
CA ARG A 686 46.17 15.82 25.29
C ARG A 686 46.59 14.36 25.53
N SER A 687 46.29 13.45 24.59
CA SER A 687 47.13 12.32 24.13
C SER A 687 48.06 11.53 25.08
N ARG A 688 47.97 10.19 25.08
CA ARG A 688 49.15 9.29 24.93
C ARG A 688 48.78 7.89 24.44
N VAL A 689 49.75 7.21 23.80
CA VAL A 689 49.69 5.81 23.30
C VAL A 689 51.03 5.14 23.60
N ALA A 690 51.03 3.84 23.89
CA ALA A 690 52.22 2.98 23.98
C ALA A 690 51.88 1.52 23.56
N ARG A 691 52.87 0.70 23.19
CA ARG A 691 52.70 -0.68 22.69
C ARG A 691 53.57 -1.70 23.44
N SER A 692 53.01 -2.88 23.73
CA SER A 692 53.69 -4.18 23.96
C SER A 692 52.58 -5.25 24.10
N SER A 693 52.46 -6.34 23.32
CA SER A 693 53.37 -7.45 22.94
C SER A 693 53.38 -8.64 23.95
N GLY A 694 52.70 -9.74 23.60
CA GLY A 694 52.67 -11.01 24.36
C GLY A 694 51.70 -12.04 23.74
N ARG A 695 51.95 -13.35 23.91
CA ARG A 695 51.14 -14.48 23.37
C ARG A 695 50.56 -15.36 24.54
N PRO A 696 49.62 -16.30 24.28
CA PRO A 696 48.71 -16.87 25.30
C PRO A 696 49.28 -18.10 26.05
N PRO A 697 48.53 -18.67 27.00
CA PRO A 697 47.71 -19.86 26.66
C PRO A 697 46.26 -19.85 27.23
N SER A 698 45.52 -20.93 26.94
CA SER A 698 44.14 -21.25 27.35
C SER A 698 44.14 -22.43 28.37
N PRO A 699 43.02 -23.14 28.69
CA PRO A 699 41.60 -22.76 28.87
C PRO A 699 41.03 -23.17 30.26
N SER A 700 39.86 -22.66 30.67
CA SER A 700 38.96 -23.36 31.63
C SER A 700 37.53 -22.80 31.59
N THR A 701 36.55 -23.60 32.02
CA THR A 701 35.09 -23.29 31.98
C THR A 701 34.50 -23.23 33.42
N PRO A 702 33.18 -23.35 33.69
CA PRO A 702 32.39 -22.21 34.13
C PRO A 702 31.85 -22.32 35.58
N VAL A 703 31.41 -21.19 36.14
CA VAL A 703 30.65 -21.14 37.41
C VAL A 703 29.41 -20.27 37.23
N ALA A 704 28.27 -20.74 37.73
CA ALA A 704 26.98 -20.06 37.67
C ALA A 704 26.57 -19.49 39.05
N VAL A 705 25.78 -18.41 39.06
CA VAL A 705 24.89 -18.02 40.18
C VAL A 705 23.59 -17.43 39.61
N SER A 706 22.46 -17.76 40.24
CA SER A 706 21.10 -17.36 39.85
C SER A 706 20.59 -16.16 40.70
N PRO A 707 19.40 -15.56 40.43
CA PRO A 707 19.10 -14.17 40.79
C PRO A 707 18.62 -13.93 42.23
N ARG A 708 18.44 -12.64 42.59
CA ARG A 708 17.79 -12.19 43.85
C ARG A 708 16.60 -11.25 43.60
N LEU A 709 15.68 -11.22 44.57
CA LEU A 709 14.38 -10.53 44.56
C LEU A 709 14.33 -9.30 45.49
N ARG A 710 13.46 -8.33 45.17
CA ARG A 710 12.51 -7.53 46.03
C ARG A 710 11.92 -6.38 45.17
N ALA A 711 10.62 -6.04 45.15
CA ALA A 711 9.65 -5.69 46.21
C ALA A 711 9.99 -4.34 46.90
N CYS A 712 9.12 -3.33 47.07
CA CYS A 712 7.65 -3.16 46.93
C CYS A 712 7.35 -1.70 46.43
N SER A 713 6.13 -1.19 46.18
CA SER A 713 4.99 -1.02 47.12
C SER A 713 3.64 -0.56 46.49
N THR A 714 2.61 -0.58 47.34
CA THR A 714 1.20 -0.05 47.32
C THR A 714 0.86 1.20 46.46
N SER A 715 -0.41 1.47 46.08
CA SER A 715 -1.65 1.34 46.88
C SER A 715 -2.97 1.09 46.09
N CYS A 716 -4.08 0.83 46.82
CA CYS A 716 -5.47 0.76 46.34
C CYS A 716 -6.46 1.07 47.49
N GLY A 717 -7.65 1.62 47.19
CA GLY A 717 -8.72 1.94 48.17
C GLY A 717 -10.04 1.16 47.92
N ARG A 718 -10.96 1.13 48.90
CA ARG A 718 -12.24 0.37 48.85
C ARG A 718 -13.37 0.98 49.72
N GLY A 719 -14.62 0.67 49.32
CA GLY A 719 -15.90 0.95 50.03
C GLY A 719 -16.88 1.74 49.14
N GLY A 720 -18.21 1.57 49.12
CA GLY A 720 -19.18 0.64 49.77
C GLY A 720 -20.63 1.13 49.47
N THR A 721 -21.76 0.46 49.77
CA THR A 721 -22.05 -0.93 50.25
C THR A 721 -23.57 -1.21 50.18
N SER A 722 -23.99 -2.48 49.97
CA SER A 722 -25.38 -3.04 50.09
C SER A 722 -26.49 -2.43 49.18
N THR A 723 -27.68 -3.01 48.92
CA THR A 723 -28.40 -4.20 49.46
C THR A 723 -29.41 -4.76 48.42
N GLY A 724 -29.83 -6.04 48.50
CA GLY A 724 -31.05 -6.53 47.80
C GLY A 724 -31.02 -8.02 47.39
N CYS A 725 -32.15 -8.74 47.52
CA CYS A 725 -32.28 -10.18 47.19
C CYS A 725 -33.69 -10.57 46.72
N ALA A 726 -33.78 -11.57 45.83
CA ALA A 726 -34.60 -12.81 45.94
C ALA A 726 -35.42 -13.26 44.69
N ARG A 727 -35.14 -14.50 44.22
CA ARG A 727 -36.09 -15.50 43.65
C ARG A 727 -36.77 -15.15 42.28
N CYS A 728 -37.38 -16.06 41.50
CA CYS A 728 -37.56 -17.52 41.62
C CYS A 728 -37.68 -18.29 40.26
N SER A 729 -37.41 -19.60 40.30
CA SER A 729 -37.95 -20.76 39.52
C SER A 729 -38.47 -20.64 38.07
N ALA A 730 -38.06 -21.61 37.24
CA ALA A 730 -38.54 -21.88 35.86
C ALA A 730 -39.80 -22.77 35.76
N SER A 731 -40.39 -22.90 34.54
CA SER A 731 -41.02 -24.14 34.03
C SER A 731 -41.42 -24.07 32.54
N ARG A 732 -41.74 -25.24 31.91
CA ARG A 732 -42.31 -25.44 30.56
C ARG A 732 -43.78 -25.89 30.67
N PRO A 733 -44.63 -25.74 29.63
CA PRO A 733 -44.89 -26.83 28.65
C PRO A 733 -44.77 -26.34 27.18
N ALA A 734 -44.74 -27.10 26.08
CA ALA A 734 -44.99 -28.52 25.74
C ALA A 734 -46.35 -28.85 25.04
N SER A 735 -46.30 -28.89 23.69
CA SER A 735 -47.08 -29.73 22.73
C SER A 735 -48.62 -29.75 22.69
N THR A 736 -49.20 -29.62 21.49
CA THR A 736 -49.99 -30.70 20.81
C THR A 736 -50.26 -30.35 19.32
N SER A 737 -50.94 -31.23 18.57
CA SER A 737 -51.01 -31.25 17.10
C SER A 737 -52.42 -31.41 16.53
N SER A 738 -52.62 -31.11 15.23
CA SER A 738 -53.59 -31.82 14.36
C SER A 738 -53.31 -31.57 12.86
N ALA A 739 -53.89 -32.38 11.97
CA ALA A 739 -53.75 -32.27 10.51
C ALA A 739 -54.97 -32.84 9.75
N ARG A 740 -55.27 -32.30 8.55
CA ARG A 740 -56.28 -32.71 7.52
C ARG A 740 -56.16 -31.75 6.31
N ARG A 741 -56.55 -32.05 5.06
CA ARG A 741 -56.75 -33.29 4.26
C ARG A 741 -56.83 -32.89 2.76
N MET A 742 -56.47 -33.78 1.82
CA MET A 742 -56.64 -33.61 0.36
C MET A 742 -58.01 -34.11 -0.14
N PRO A 743 -58.51 -33.68 -1.32
CA PRO A 743 -58.38 -34.49 -2.56
C PRO A 743 -58.23 -33.71 -3.90
N GLY A 744 -58.04 -34.43 -5.02
CA GLY A 744 -58.08 -33.98 -6.45
C GLY A 744 -58.65 -35.11 -7.34
N PRO A 745 -58.30 -35.34 -8.64
CA PRO A 745 -57.51 -34.56 -9.62
C PRO A 745 -58.41 -33.95 -10.75
N PRO A 746 -58.67 -34.45 -12.01
CA PRO A 746 -58.11 -35.52 -12.89
C PRO A 746 -57.85 -35.20 -14.41
N SER A 747 -56.78 -35.79 -15.00
CA SER A 747 -56.57 -36.08 -16.46
C SER A 747 -56.35 -34.89 -17.45
N ARG A 748 -55.66 -35.00 -18.60
CA ARG A 748 -55.37 -36.13 -19.54
C ARG A 748 -53.90 -36.16 -20.08
N SER A 749 -53.60 -37.09 -21.00
CA SER A 749 -52.30 -37.41 -21.68
C SER A 749 -52.61 -38.05 -23.06
N PRO A 750 -51.72 -38.77 -23.81
CA PRO A 750 -50.24 -38.86 -23.91
C PRO A 750 -49.72 -38.84 -25.39
N VAL A 751 -48.46 -39.27 -25.65
CA VAL A 751 -47.85 -39.96 -26.86
C VAL A 751 -46.32 -39.66 -26.85
N THR A 752 -45.35 -40.57 -26.56
CA THR A 752 -44.81 -41.80 -27.23
C THR A 752 -44.10 -41.52 -28.58
N VAL A 753 -42.93 -42.10 -28.96
CA VAL A 753 -42.29 -43.42 -28.67
C VAL A 753 -40.73 -43.30 -28.55
N SER A 754 -40.06 -44.33 -28.01
CA SER A 754 -38.58 -44.53 -27.94
C SER A 754 -38.07 -45.45 -29.10
N PRO A 755 -36.98 -46.27 -29.05
CA PRO A 755 -35.77 -46.39 -28.19
C PRO A 755 -34.45 -46.29 -29.04
N CYS A 756 -33.22 -46.63 -28.62
CA CYS A 756 -32.62 -47.19 -27.39
C CYS A 756 -31.26 -46.45 -27.14
N SER A 757 -30.07 -46.93 -26.72
CA SER A 757 -29.43 -48.16 -26.14
C SER A 757 -27.98 -47.77 -25.74
N SER A 758 -27.28 -48.34 -24.75
CA SER A 758 -27.62 -49.28 -23.66
C SER A 758 -26.52 -49.28 -22.57
N ARG A 759 -26.89 -49.42 -21.28
CA ARG A 759 -26.22 -50.12 -20.13
C ARG A 759 -24.68 -50.02 -19.96
N SER A 760 -24.08 -49.94 -18.77
CA SER A 760 -24.51 -49.94 -17.34
C SER A 760 -23.24 -49.75 -16.46
N GLY A 761 -23.26 -49.35 -15.18
CA GLY A 761 -24.35 -48.95 -14.28
C GLY A 761 -23.86 -48.74 -12.82
N ALA A 762 -24.74 -48.17 -11.98
CA ALA A 762 -24.80 -48.01 -10.49
C ALA A 762 -23.74 -48.68 -9.57
N THR A 763 -23.44 -48.21 -8.33
CA THR A 763 -24.29 -47.57 -7.28
C THR A 763 -23.51 -46.54 -6.41
N THR A 764 -23.99 -45.35 -6.04
CA THR A 764 -25.10 -44.94 -5.10
C THR A 764 -24.78 -44.91 -3.59
N SER A 765 -24.39 -43.74 -3.05
CA SER A 765 -24.89 -43.14 -1.78
C SER A 765 -24.28 -41.72 -1.63
N THR A 766 -24.97 -40.57 -1.53
CA THR A 766 -26.14 -40.05 -0.76
C THR A 766 -25.83 -39.48 0.64
N ARG A 767 -25.42 -38.20 0.67
CA ARG A 767 -25.62 -37.16 1.72
C ARG A 767 -25.02 -37.35 3.13
N ARG A 768 -24.31 -36.31 3.59
CA ARG A 768 -24.84 -35.29 4.54
C ARG A 768 -23.92 -34.06 4.69
N PHE A 769 -24.53 -32.89 4.88
CA PHE A 769 -23.86 -31.66 5.32
C PHE A 769 -23.56 -31.73 6.83
N ALA A 770 -22.46 -31.11 7.27
CA ALA A 770 -22.21 -30.71 8.65
C ALA A 770 -21.35 -29.42 8.68
N SER A 771 -21.76 -28.43 9.47
CA SER A 771 -21.11 -27.13 9.60
C SER A 771 -19.81 -27.19 10.43
N PRO A 772 -18.87 -26.23 10.28
CA PRO A 772 -17.55 -26.32 10.91
C PRO A 772 -17.57 -26.13 12.43
N ARG A 773 -16.56 -26.67 13.12
CA ARG A 773 -16.24 -26.36 14.52
C ARG A 773 -14.76 -26.03 14.69
N CYS A 774 -14.52 -24.89 15.31
CA CYS A 774 -13.42 -24.52 16.21
C CYS A 774 -12.04 -25.17 16.01
N TRP A 775 -11.06 -24.32 15.70
CA TRP A 775 -9.64 -24.58 16.02
C TRP A 775 -9.45 -24.98 17.49
N PRO A 776 -8.45 -25.85 17.75
CA PRO A 776 -7.60 -25.73 18.93
C PRO A 776 -6.13 -25.49 18.55
N ALA A 777 -5.46 -24.59 19.27
CA ALA A 777 -4.06 -24.27 19.04
C ALA A 777 -3.14 -25.49 19.28
N ARG A 778 -1.99 -25.53 18.58
CA ARG A 778 -0.89 -26.46 18.86
C ARG A 778 0.40 -25.70 19.15
N CYS A 779 1.05 -26.08 20.25
CA CYS A 779 2.46 -25.84 20.50
C CYS A 779 3.17 -27.20 20.69
N PRO A 780 4.49 -27.29 20.47
CA PRO A 780 5.10 -28.51 19.94
C PRO A 780 5.63 -29.50 20.99
N ARG A 781 5.84 -30.74 20.57
CA ARG A 781 6.82 -31.68 21.16
C ARG A 781 7.39 -32.62 20.11
N ARG A 782 8.66 -33.00 20.29
CA ARG A 782 9.47 -33.75 19.31
C ARG A 782 9.37 -35.28 19.48
N SER A 783 9.65 -35.98 18.39
CA SER A 783 10.39 -37.25 18.27
C SER A 783 10.30 -38.29 19.39
N THR A 784 9.86 -39.50 19.06
CA THR A 784 10.73 -40.68 18.81
C THR A 784 9.87 -41.90 18.43
N GLY A 785 10.47 -42.93 17.84
CA GLY A 785 9.77 -44.18 17.54
C GLY A 785 10.67 -45.41 17.62
N CYS A 786 10.17 -46.48 18.24
CA CYS A 786 10.63 -47.86 18.08
C CYS A 786 9.56 -48.84 18.62
N PRO A 787 9.58 -50.13 18.22
CA PRO A 787 8.44 -51.06 18.35
C PRO A 787 8.36 -51.82 19.71
N PRO A 788 7.23 -52.50 20.00
CA PRO A 788 6.93 -53.00 21.35
C PRO A 788 7.31 -54.47 21.60
N SER A 789 7.56 -54.81 22.87
CA SER A 789 7.45 -56.19 23.37
C SER A 789 6.95 -56.25 24.83
N ARG A 790 6.56 -57.43 25.29
CA ARG A 790 5.67 -57.69 26.44
C ARG A 790 6.39 -57.60 27.80
N CYS A 791 5.74 -57.04 28.83
CA CYS A 791 5.23 -57.80 30.00
C CYS A 791 4.73 -56.91 31.18
N ALA A 792 3.94 -57.54 32.06
CA ALA A 792 3.56 -57.14 33.44
C ALA A 792 2.72 -55.86 33.69
N ARG A 793 1.65 -56.07 34.49
CA ARG A 793 0.94 -55.11 35.37
C ARG A 793 1.38 -55.42 36.83
N PRO A 794 1.12 -54.59 37.88
CA PRO A 794 0.04 -53.59 38.00
C PRO A 794 0.39 -52.22 38.65
N TRP A 795 -0.69 -51.46 38.86
CA TRP A 795 -0.95 -50.20 39.62
C TRP A 795 -0.29 -50.07 41.02
N PRO A 796 -0.16 -48.85 41.63
CA PRO A 796 -1.29 -47.92 41.84
C PRO A 796 -1.11 -46.38 41.99
N ARG A 797 -2.23 -45.67 41.71
CA ARG A 797 -2.88 -44.54 42.42
C ARG A 797 -2.10 -43.31 42.96
N SER A 798 -2.43 -42.16 42.35
CA SER A 798 -3.02 -40.92 42.94
C SER A 798 -2.21 -39.94 43.81
N THR A 799 -2.72 -38.69 43.82
CA THR A 799 -2.28 -37.47 44.53
C THR A 799 -0.91 -36.91 44.11
N THR A 800 -0.73 -35.60 43.93
CA THR A 800 -1.63 -34.46 44.25
C THR A 800 -1.89 -33.59 43.02
#